data_AF-A0A7G8UYI1-F1
#
_entry.id   AF-A0A7G8UYI1-F1
#
_cell.length_a   1.000
_cell.length_b   1.000
_cell.length_c   1.000
_cell.angle_alpha   90.00
_cell.angle_beta   90.00
_cell.angle_gamma   90.00
#
_symmetry.space_group_name_H-M   'P 1'
#
loop_
_entity.id
_entity.type
_entity.pdbx_description
1 polymer ?
#
loop_
_entity_poly.entity_id
_entity_poly.type
_entity_poly.pdbx_seq_one_letter_code
_entity_poly.pdbx_strand_id
1 'polypeptide(L)'
;MKTLRDYPLIRSAIMTILFLGLLLGFRWLWQAWNPIPEHPPIRQGVIDLGHWDFEQSPSMLLDGEWAFYPGQLEGTPFGEPRYVQVPGSWGEAMPDGEAYGSGTYKLTILLKEQPEQTYGFWIKRIEAASQVVVNGETQSAFGQLGLSKDQYKPSRWSYTATYSNVDGKDSIELLVRVSNYDNPVRGGIVVPIRFGSQAAIDGERWYSIGFQLMTFVILMLHGIYAIILYIFNRKQYAFLVFFMMMLSSALSIITIHDKLILHWLPVNYTWVVKLGSISYVMLTYFMLMLTRIFSGSVSDGRLFRLFSWLFVAYVITIMVLPIDTVHYLSSLRVGLFFYVVPVVWFLYLIGKMVVNNHSGSIFLLLSAIGVISSIVWGLLNTYGMNYTEYYPFDVIAAIIGFSSYWFKLYFRNAAENAKLNEQLRQSDKLKDQFLAHTSHELRTPIHGIINIAQTVALRERQSIEDRSYKDMELLITIGRRMSHLIEDLLDLVRLKDKHVVLQMRPIPLQSIAEGVIGMLGYLVEQKPVKLASRIPDFFPVVMADEKRLAQILFNLIHNGIKYTEKGEVFVEAAIIQGRAVVSVTDTGAGMDEATLARVFLPYEQGHSDNGGIGLGLGICKQLAELHGGTLTARSWPGKGTEFQFTLPLADSQSPDGTGDPDAAAQPWNHVWAAEESPLLAHEESGSWIELAPPEMGTHGVKQNILAIDDDPVNLQVLAGILGNDSYTITPAANAAEALKQLENGQWDLVISDVMMPGMSGYELTKAIRERYSISELPVLLLTARSQQADIYAGFSAGANDYLTKPVDALELKYRVWSLTTLKRSVTERLRLEAAYLQAQIHPHFLFNTLNSILALSDIDPDKMRKLAEAFTSYLRISFNFLNAGEMVPFAHELKLVRSYLYIEQERFGSLLSVEWEIDANIDLMLPPLSLQPIVENAVKHGALSRAEGGTVVIRIIRRGQDTLFEVRDNGKGMTQQDADSLLQHVFGGTGGIGIANTNRRLAQRYRQGLTIVSVPGTGTTVSFAIPMEQQKKDQPGE
;
A
#
# COMPACT_ATOMS: atom_id res chain seq x y z
N MET A 1 37.22 7.92 -15.59
CA MET A 1 37.09 6.52 -16.02
C MET A 1 35.61 6.25 -16.27
N LYS A 2 35.16 6.23 -17.53
CA LYS A 2 33.75 5.95 -17.87
C LYS A 2 33.46 4.50 -17.51
N THR A 3 32.56 4.26 -16.56
CA THR A 3 32.22 2.90 -16.11
C THR A 3 31.22 2.28 -17.08
N LEU A 4 31.08 0.95 -17.06
CA LEU A 4 30.11 0.15 -17.85
C LEU A 4 28.64 0.65 -17.79
N ARG A 5 28.34 1.63 -16.94
CA ARG A 5 27.04 2.30 -16.81
C ARG A 5 26.68 3.17 -18.03
N ASP A 6 27.68 3.67 -18.77
CA ASP A 6 27.49 4.61 -19.88
C ASP A 6 27.17 3.94 -21.24
N TYR A 7 27.29 2.59 -21.34
CA TYR A 7 27.07 1.84 -22.57
C TYR A 7 26.03 0.73 -22.39
N PRO A 8 24.71 1.05 -22.45
CA PRO A 8 23.64 0.07 -22.21
C PRO A 8 23.67 -1.11 -23.20
N LEU A 9 24.11 -0.88 -24.44
CA LEU A 9 24.27 -1.93 -25.45
C LEU A 9 25.37 -2.93 -25.09
N ILE A 10 26.52 -2.47 -24.59
CA ILE A 10 27.64 -3.32 -24.19
C ILE A 10 27.24 -4.18 -22.98
N ARG A 11 26.54 -3.59 -22.00
CA ARG A 11 26.03 -4.32 -20.84
C ARG A 11 25.04 -5.42 -21.26
N SER A 12 24.10 -5.10 -22.14
CA SER A 12 23.14 -6.08 -22.68
C SER A 12 23.85 -7.19 -23.45
N ALA A 13 24.88 -6.87 -24.23
CA ALA A 13 25.68 -7.86 -24.96
C ALA A 13 26.45 -8.80 -24.02
N ILE A 14 27.10 -8.27 -22.97
CA ILE A 14 27.80 -9.09 -21.97
C ILE A 14 26.83 -10.03 -21.23
N MET A 15 25.68 -9.50 -20.78
CA MET A 15 24.65 -10.33 -20.13
C MET A 15 24.11 -11.42 -21.06
N THR A 16 23.93 -11.10 -22.34
CA THR A 16 23.51 -12.04 -23.37
C THR A 16 24.52 -13.17 -23.56
N ILE A 17 25.81 -12.84 -23.67
CA ILE A 17 26.89 -13.83 -23.84
C ILE A 17 27.00 -14.72 -22.59
N LEU A 18 26.95 -14.14 -21.39
CA LEU A 18 26.99 -14.89 -20.13
C LEU A 18 25.80 -15.84 -20.01
N PHE A 19 24.60 -15.38 -20.35
CA PHE A 19 23.40 -16.20 -20.29
C PHE A 19 23.40 -17.32 -21.34
N LEU A 20 23.87 -17.04 -22.56
CA LEU A 20 24.04 -18.06 -23.58
C LEU A 20 25.07 -19.12 -23.14
N GLY A 21 26.19 -18.70 -22.56
CA GLY A 21 27.18 -19.59 -21.97
C GLY A 21 26.62 -20.45 -20.84
N LEU A 22 25.75 -19.89 -20.00
CA LEU A 22 25.05 -20.61 -18.95
C LEU A 22 24.10 -21.68 -19.53
N LEU A 23 23.28 -21.34 -20.53
CA LEU A 23 22.37 -22.31 -21.17
C LEU A 23 23.13 -23.44 -21.84
N LEU A 24 24.18 -23.12 -22.62
CA LEU A 24 25.05 -24.12 -23.24
C LEU A 24 25.76 -24.97 -22.19
N GLY A 25 26.19 -24.39 -21.08
CA GLY A 25 26.79 -25.10 -19.95
C GLY A 25 25.82 -26.10 -19.30
N PHE A 26 24.57 -25.69 -19.03
CA PHE A 26 23.53 -26.60 -18.55
C PHE A 26 23.24 -27.71 -19.55
N ARG A 27 23.25 -27.41 -20.85
CA ARG A 27 23.04 -28.42 -21.90
C ARG A 27 24.19 -29.43 -21.96
N TRP A 28 25.42 -28.96 -21.84
CA TRP A 28 26.60 -29.81 -21.79
C TRP A 28 26.58 -30.71 -20.55
N LEU A 29 26.27 -30.16 -19.36
CA LEU A 29 26.06 -30.92 -18.13
C LEU A 29 24.96 -31.99 -18.29
N TRP A 30 23.86 -31.64 -18.97
CA TRP A 30 22.77 -32.59 -19.23
C TRP A 30 23.18 -33.76 -20.13
N GLN A 31 23.96 -33.48 -21.18
CA GLN A 31 24.53 -34.52 -22.04
C GLN A 31 25.58 -35.37 -21.31
N ALA A 32 26.38 -34.76 -20.43
CA ALA A 32 27.34 -35.48 -19.61
C ALA A 32 26.66 -36.38 -18.56
N TRP A 33 25.48 -35.99 -18.05
CA TRP A 33 24.67 -36.83 -17.17
C TRP A 33 24.04 -37.99 -17.93
N ASN A 34 23.57 -37.78 -19.15
CA ASN A 34 22.92 -38.81 -19.97
C ASN A 34 23.78 -39.19 -21.18
N PRO A 35 24.96 -39.81 -20.98
CA PRO A 35 25.83 -40.18 -22.08
C PRO A 35 25.18 -41.28 -22.93
N ILE A 36 25.36 -41.17 -24.24
CA ILE A 36 25.04 -42.26 -25.17
C ILE A 36 26.36 -43.00 -25.39
N PRO A 37 26.53 -44.22 -24.88
CA PRO A 37 27.79 -44.93 -24.99
C PRO A 37 28.01 -45.41 -26.43
N GLU A 38 29.25 -45.36 -26.92
CA GLU A 38 29.61 -46.00 -28.18
C GLU A 38 29.47 -47.52 -28.03
N HIS A 39 28.79 -48.16 -28.99
CA HIS A 39 28.54 -49.60 -28.98
C HIS A 39 29.08 -50.27 -30.26
N PRO A 40 29.28 -51.59 -30.26
CA PRO A 40 29.63 -52.34 -31.46
C PRO A 40 28.59 -52.13 -32.58
N PRO A 41 29.03 -51.98 -33.84
CA PRO A 41 28.11 -51.71 -34.94
C PRO A 41 27.22 -52.93 -35.24
N ILE A 42 25.92 -52.70 -35.43
CA ILE A 42 24.99 -53.73 -35.88
C ILE A 42 25.23 -53.97 -37.38
N ARG A 43 25.58 -55.21 -37.74
CA ARG A 43 25.81 -55.61 -39.14
C ARG A 43 24.94 -56.81 -39.48
N GLN A 44 24.24 -56.74 -40.60
CA GLN A 44 23.38 -57.84 -41.07
C GLN A 44 22.41 -58.38 -40.00
N GLY A 45 21.89 -57.50 -39.14
CA GLY A 45 20.96 -57.87 -38.07
C GLY A 45 21.58 -58.63 -36.89
N VAL A 46 22.91 -58.54 -36.69
CA VAL A 46 23.60 -59.11 -35.53
C VAL A 46 24.41 -58.04 -34.81
N ILE A 47 24.35 -58.03 -33.48
CA ILE A 47 25.22 -57.24 -32.60
C ILE A 47 25.88 -58.15 -31.56
N ASP A 48 27.18 -57.99 -31.37
CA ASP A 48 27.95 -58.73 -30.37
C ASP A 48 28.18 -57.86 -29.13
N LEU A 49 27.51 -58.21 -28.02
CA LEU A 49 27.64 -57.57 -26.72
C LEU A 49 28.28 -58.49 -25.68
N GLY A 50 29.05 -59.51 -26.09
CA GLY A 50 29.72 -60.44 -25.18
C GLY A 50 30.74 -59.79 -24.23
N HIS A 51 31.20 -58.58 -24.54
CA HIS A 51 32.10 -57.79 -23.70
C HIS A 51 31.43 -56.60 -23.02
N TRP A 52 30.11 -56.45 -23.12
CA TRP A 52 29.37 -55.31 -22.59
C TRP A 52 29.03 -55.52 -21.11
N ASP A 53 29.36 -54.54 -20.26
CA ASP A 53 29.00 -54.56 -18.84
C ASP A 53 27.67 -53.82 -18.63
N PHE A 54 26.58 -54.58 -18.47
CA PHE A 54 25.23 -54.03 -18.29
C PHE A 54 24.93 -53.52 -16.87
N GLU A 55 25.77 -53.81 -15.88
CA GLU A 55 25.59 -53.27 -14.52
C GLU A 55 26.16 -51.86 -14.40
N GLN A 56 27.29 -51.59 -15.05
CA GLN A 56 27.98 -50.31 -14.97
C GLN A 56 27.73 -49.37 -16.16
N SER A 57 27.14 -49.87 -17.25
CA SER A 57 26.90 -49.07 -18.45
C SER A 57 25.48 -48.50 -18.51
N PRO A 58 25.31 -47.25 -19.00
CA PRO A 58 24.00 -46.68 -19.31
C PRO A 58 23.37 -47.39 -20.51
N SER A 59 22.11 -47.05 -20.83
CA SER A 59 21.46 -47.68 -21.99
C SER A 59 22.12 -47.26 -23.31
N MET A 60 22.16 -48.19 -24.25
CA MET A 60 22.67 -47.98 -25.61
C MET A 60 21.54 -47.85 -26.63
N LEU A 61 21.86 -47.30 -27.79
CA LEU A 61 20.95 -47.24 -28.94
C LEU A 61 21.16 -48.48 -29.82
N LEU A 62 20.08 -49.12 -30.27
CA LEU A 62 20.16 -50.22 -31.23
C LEU A 62 20.08 -49.69 -32.68
N ASP A 63 20.99 -48.79 -33.05
CA ASP A 63 21.10 -48.25 -34.40
C ASP A 63 22.14 -48.99 -35.25
N GLY A 64 21.80 -49.18 -36.54
CA GLY A 64 22.59 -49.97 -37.48
C GLY A 64 21.74 -50.80 -38.44
N GLU A 65 22.37 -51.74 -39.12
CA GLU A 65 21.74 -52.50 -40.19
C GLU A 65 20.97 -53.72 -39.64
N TRP A 66 19.63 -53.70 -39.75
CA TRP A 66 18.75 -54.76 -39.28
C TRP A 66 18.25 -55.64 -40.43
N ALA A 67 17.96 -56.91 -40.15
CA ALA A 67 17.28 -57.78 -41.09
C ALA A 67 15.78 -57.44 -41.11
N PHE A 68 15.19 -57.32 -42.30
CA PHE A 68 13.80 -56.92 -42.51
C PHE A 68 13.10 -57.83 -43.51
N TYR A 69 11.91 -58.27 -43.15
CA TYR A 69 11.06 -59.17 -43.92
C TYR A 69 9.78 -58.44 -44.33
N PRO A 70 9.70 -57.87 -45.55
CA PRO A 70 8.53 -57.14 -46.01
C PRO A 70 7.32 -58.07 -46.19
N GLY A 71 6.13 -57.61 -45.77
CA GLY A 71 4.86 -58.32 -45.90
C GLY A 71 4.66 -59.51 -44.96
N GLN A 72 5.62 -59.83 -44.11
CA GLN A 72 5.56 -60.98 -43.20
C GLN A 72 5.34 -60.51 -41.75
N LEU A 73 4.17 -60.82 -41.18
CA LEU A 73 3.83 -60.57 -39.76
C LEU A 73 3.87 -61.86 -38.91
N GLU A 74 3.60 -63.02 -39.52
CA GLU A 74 3.60 -64.34 -38.89
C GLU A 74 4.27 -65.38 -39.80
N GLY A 75 4.90 -66.39 -39.21
CA GLY A 75 5.50 -67.54 -39.91
C GLY A 75 7.01 -67.67 -39.71
N THR A 76 7.45 -68.84 -39.23
CA THR A 76 8.80 -69.36 -39.41
C THR A 76 8.71 -70.55 -40.37
N PRO A 77 9.61 -70.69 -41.36
CA PRO A 77 10.79 -69.86 -41.62
C PRO A 77 10.45 -68.53 -42.32
N PHE A 78 11.18 -67.47 -41.96
CA PHE A 78 11.17 -66.21 -42.70
C PHE A 78 11.84 -66.41 -44.07
N GLY A 79 11.47 -65.59 -45.06
CA GLY A 79 12.08 -65.60 -46.41
C GLY A 79 13.52 -65.04 -46.41
N GLU A 80 14.03 -64.65 -47.59
CA GLU A 80 15.31 -63.92 -47.64
C GLU A 80 15.18 -62.52 -47.02
N PRO A 81 16.08 -62.14 -46.08
CA PRO A 81 16.03 -60.82 -45.44
C PRO A 81 16.51 -59.72 -46.39
N ARG A 82 15.84 -58.56 -46.34
CA ARG A 82 16.42 -57.29 -46.81
C ARG A 82 17.08 -56.59 -45.64
N TYR A 83 18.24 -55.99 -45.86
CA TYR A 83 18.92 -55.25 -44.80
C TYR A 83 18.57 -53.77 -44.88
N VAL A 84 18.12 -53.21 -43.76
CA VAL A 84 17.63 -51.83 -43.67
C VAL A 84 18.30 -51.09 -42.53
N GLN A 85 18.57 -49.80 -42.73
CA GLN A 85 19.10 -48.97 -41.67
C GLN A 85 18.01 -48.57 -40.67
N VAL A 86 18.29 -48.77 -39.37
CA VAL A 86 17.48 -48.31 -38.25
C VAL A 86 18.32 -47.33 -37.43
N PRO A 87 17.83 -46.12 -37.13
CA PRO A 87 16.53 -45.57 -37.49
C PRO A 87 16.44 -45.17 -38.97
N GLY A 88 15.30 -45.46 -39.60
CA GLY A 88 15.10 -45.15 -41.01
C GLY A 88 13.66 -45.43 -41.46
N SER A 89 13.28 -44.89 -42.62
CA SER A 89 12.03 -45.28 -43.27
C SER A 89 12.27 -46.52 -44.12
N TRP A 90 11.43 -47.55 -44.00
CA TRP A 90 11.57 -48.79 -44.76
C TRP A 90 11.09 -48.70 -46.22
N GLY A 91 10.69 -47.52 -46.71
CA GLY A 91 10.02 -47.39 -48.01
C GLY A 91 10.83 -47.97 -49.17
N GLU A 92 12.15 -47.73 -49.19
CA GLU A 92 13.07 -48.30 -50.19
C GLU A 92 13.18 -49.84 -50.11
N ALA A 93 12.85 -50.42 -48.96
CA ALA A 93 12.86 -51.86 -48.73
C ALA A 93 11.50 -52.53 -48.98
N MET A 94 10.44 -51.75 -49.24
CA MET A 94 9.12 -52.28 -49.60
C MET A 94 9.02 -52.57 -51.11
N PRO A 95 8.19 -53.53 -51.55
CA PRO A 95 8.07 -53.88 -52.97
C PRO A 95 7.63 -52.71 -53.87
N ASP A 96 6.73 -51.87 -53.37
CA ASP A 96 6.14 -50.76 -54.11
C ASP A 96 6.92 -49.44 -53.94
N GLY A 97 8.00 -49.44 -53.15
CA GLY A 97 8.76 -48.22 -52.81
C GLY A 97 8.02 -47.25 -51.87
N GLU A 98 6.79 -47.58 -51.46
CA GLU A 98 5.97 -46.77 -50.57
C GLU A 98 6.25 -47.07 -49.10
N ALA A 99 5.97 -46.09 -48.22
CA ALA A 99 6.09 -46.27 -46.78
C ALA A 99 4.95 -47.11 -46.17
N TYR A 100 3.90 -47.39 -46.94
CA TYR A 100 2.77 -48.21 -46.52
C TYR A 100 3.08 -49.70 -46.58
N GLY A 101 2.47 -50.44 -45.67
CA GLY A 101 2.52 -51.89 -45.60
C GLY A 101 2.93 -52.40 -44.23
N SER A 102 3.29 -53.67 -44.17
CA SER A 102 3.67 -54.35 -42.94
C SER A 102 4.95 -55.17 -43.14
N GLY A 103 5.62 -55.52 -42.06
CA GLY A 103 6.81 -56.36 -42.09
C GLY A 103 7.40 -56.60 -40.72
N THR A 104 8.38 -57.49 -40.65
CA THR A 104 9.06 -57.86 -39.40
C THR A 104 10.54 -57.52 -39.48
N TYR A 105 11.03 -56.77 -38.49
CA TYR A 105 12.45 -56.57 -38.26
C TYR A 105 12.98 -57.67 -37.35
N LYS A 106 14.19 -58.14 -37.60
CA LYS A 106 14.91 -59.12 -36.80
C LYS A 106 16.30 -58.59 -36.44
N LEU A 107 16.62 -58.67 -35.15
CA LEU A 107 17.93 -58.40 -34.58
C LEU A 107 18.32 -59.54 -33.64
N THR A 108 19.55 -60.03 -33.78
CA THR A 108 20.15 -60.99 -32.85
C THR A 108 21.21 -60.29 -32.02
N ILE A 109 21.03 -60.28 -30.71
CA ILE A 109 21.94 -59.70 -29.72
C ILE A 109 22.69 -60.85 -29.06
N LEU A 110 24.01 -60.95 -29.28
CA LEU A 110 24.86 -61.94 -28.63
C LEU A 110 25.28 -61.42 -27.25
N LEU A 111 25.15 -62.27 -26.23
CA LEU A 111 25.45 -61.96 -24.84
C LEU A 111 26.49 -62.94 -24.30
N LYS A 112 27.14 -62.57 -23.20
CA LYS A 112 27.92 -63.49 -22.38
C LYS A 112 27.01 -64.16 -21.35
N GLU A 113 27.23 -65.43 -21.03
CA GLU A 113 26.48 -66.17 -19.99
C GLU A 113 26.39 -65.35 -18.67
N GLN A 114 25.25 -64.70 -18.47
CA GLN A 114 24.86 -64.03 -17.24
C GLN A 114 23.44 -64.49 -16.89
N PRO A 115 23.30 -65.62 -16.16
CA PRO A 115 22.00 -66.10 -15.73
C PRO A 115 21.32 -65.08 -14.79
N GLU A 116 20.00 -64.98 -14.88
CA GLU A 116 19.13 -64.13 -14.03
C GLU A 116 19.16 -62.61 -14.29
N GLN A 117 19.87 -62.12 -15.32
CA GLN A 117 19.78 -60.70 -15.69
C GLN A 117 18.48 -60.37 -16.45
N THR A 118 17.83 -59.27 -16.07
CA THR A 118 16.65 -58.74 -16.79
C THR A 118 17.03 -57.53 -17.65
N TYR A 119 16.74 -57.65 -18.95
CA TYR A 119 17.00 -56.64 -19.95
C TYR A 119 15.73 -55.84 -20.27
N GLY A 120 15.91 -54.54 -20.51
CA GLY A 120 14.85 -53.63 -20.92
C GLY A 120 15.06 -53.12 -22.34
N PHE A 121 13.97 -53.09 -23.10
CA PHE A 121 13.88 -52.43 -24.40
C PHE A 121 12.94 -51.24 -24.25
N TRP A 122 13.42 -50.03 -24.51
CA TRP A 122 12.59 -48.83 -24.53
C TRP A 122 12.27 -48.40 -25.96
N ILE A 123 11.02 -48.63 -26.34
CA ILE A 123 10.49 -48.31 -27.66
C ILE A 123 9.84 -46.94 -27.60
N LYS A 124 10.58 -45.92 -28.04
CA LYS A 124 10.10 -44.52 -28.06
C LYS A 124 9.08 -44.28 -29.16
N ARG A 125 9.37 -44.74 -30.38
CA ARG A 125 8.55 -44.42 -31.55
C ARG A 125 8.73 -45.40 -32.71
N ILE A 126 7.72 -46.24 -32.91
CA ILE A 126 7.51 -47.00 -34.14
C ILE A 126 6.27 -46.39 -34.82
N GLU A 127 6.29 -46.27 -36.15
CA GLU A 127 5.14 -45.70 -36.87
C GLU A 127 3.93 -46.65 -36.80
N ALA A 128 2.76 -46.07 -36.53
CA ALA A 128 1.45 -46.69 -36.71
C ALA A 128 1.05 -47.86 -35.75
N ALA A 129 1.56 -49.07 -35.92
CA ALA A 129 1.28 -50.21 -35.02
C ALA A 129 2.49 -51.14 -34.96
N SER A 130 2.78 -51.70 -33.77
CA SER A 130 3.95 -52.55 -33.57
C SER A 130 3.73 -53.64 -32.54
N GLN A 131 4.49 -54.73 -32.63
CA GLN A 131 4.56 -55.75 -31.59
C GLN A 131 6.00 -56.20 -31.46
N VAL A 132 6.46 -56.30 -30.21
CA VAL A 132 7.80 -56.77 -29.91
C VAL A 132 7.71 -58.21 -29.42
N VAL A 133 8.53 -59.09 -29.98
CA VAL A 133 8.66 -60.48 -29.57
C VAL A 133 10.13 -60.72 -29.25
N VAL A 134 10.41 -61.26 -28.07
CA VAL A 134 11.76 -61.51 -27.58
C VAL A 134 11.91 -63.01 -27.32
N ASN A 135 12.83 -63.68 -28.02
CA ASN A 135 13.06 -65.13 -27.90
C ASN A 135 11.78 -65.98 -28.02
N GLY A 136 10.84 -65.57 -28.89
CA GLY A 136 9.55 -66.22 -29.10
C GLY A 136 8.45 -65.82 -28.12
N GLU A 137 8.78 -65.14 -27.02
CA GLU A 137 7.79 -64.58 -26.09
C GLU A 137 7.23 -63.27 -26.62
N THR A 138 5.93 -63.24 -26.84
CA THR A 138 5.24 -62.03 -27.28
C THR A 138 5.15 -61.05 -26.13
N GLN A 139 5.89 -59.95 -26.24
CA GLN A 139 5.83 -58.84 -25.31
C GLN A 139 4.71 -57.87 -25.72
N SER A 140 4.56 -56.77 -24.98
CA SER A 140 3.50 -55.79 -25.18
C SER A 140 3.32 -55.40 -26.66
N ALA A 141 2.11 -55.64 -27.18
CA ALA A 141 1.69 -55.27 -28.52
C ALA A 141 1.01 -53.90 -28.50
N PHE A 142 1.07 -53.23 -29.64
CA PHE A 142 0.75 -51.84 -29.77
C PHE A 142 -0.10 -51.59 -31.03
N GLY A 143 -1.33 -51.11 -30.83
CA GLY A 143 -2.31 -51.06 -31.92
C GLY A 143 -2.73 -52.46 -32.36
N GLN A 144 -3.38 -52.56 -33.51
CA GLN A 144 -3.72 -53.83 -34.14
C GLN A 144 -2.91 -53.95 -35.43
N LEU A 145 -2.03 -54.96 -35.49
CA LEU A 145 -1.27 -55.28 -36.70
C LEU A 145 -2.21 -55.83 -37.78
N GLY A 146 -1.88 -55.57 -39.04
CA GLY A 146 -2.67 -56.04 -40.17
C GLY A 146 -1.86 -56.06 -41.47
N LEU A 147 -2.21 -56.99 -42.37
CA LEU A 147 -1.64 -57.03 -43.73
C LEU A 147 -2.34 -56.06 -44.70
N SER A 148 -3.40 -55.39 -44.23
CA SER A 148 -4.15 -54.39 -44.99
C SER A 148 -4.72 -53.33 -44.05
N LYS A 149 -5.16 -52.19 -44.62
CA LYS A 149 -5.73 -51.06 -43.87
C LYS A 149 -6.97 -51.44 -43.04
N ASP A 150 -7.78 -52.39 -43.50
CA ASP A 150 -9.03 -52.80 -42.83
C ASP A 150 -8.82 -53.66 -41.58
N GLN A 151 -7.71 -54.40 -41.53
CA GLN A 151 -7.35 -55.27 -40.39
C GLN A 151 -6.51 -54.55 -39.33
N TYR A 152 -6.15 -53.30 -39.62
CA TYR A 152 -5.14 -52.54 -38.90
C TYR A 152 -5.78 -51.43 -38.05
N LYS A 153 -5.23 -51.19 -36.86
CA LYS A 153 -5.58 -50.03 -36.03
C LYS A 153 -4.33 -49.31 -35.54
N PRO A 154 -4.16 -48.01 -35.85
CA PRO A 154 -3.05 -47.22 -35.36
C PRO A 154 -3.14 -46.98 -33.86
N SER A 155 -2.00 -46.83 -33.24
CA SER A 155 -1.85 -46.07 -32.00
C SER A 155 -0.49 -45.33 -32.06
N ARG A 156 -0.12 -44.44 -31.12
CA ARG A 156 1.32 -44.10 -30.95
C ARG A 156 1.69 -43.66 -29.52
N TRP A 157 2.16 -44.54 -28.62
CA TRP A 157 2.70 -44.19 -27.28
C TRP A 157 4.04 -44.92 -27.01
N SER A 158 4.88 -44.36 -26.13
CA SER A 158 6.19 -44.91 -25.75
C SER A 158 6.05 -45.98 -24.67
N TYR A 159 6.60 -47.17 -24.89
CA TYR A 159 6.46 -48.32 -23.99
C TYR A 159 7.79 -49.08 -23.80
N THR A 160 7.82 -49.94 -22.79
CA THR A 160 8.97 -50.81 -22.49
C THR A 160 8.59 -52.28 -22.67
N ALA A 161 9.52 -53.08 -23.19
CA ALA A 161 9.44 -54.53 -23.19
C ALA A 161 10.58 -55.08 -22.32
N THR A 162 10.31 -56.09 -21.51
CA THR A 162 11.28 -56.65 -20.56
C THR A 162 11.50 -58.12 -20.86
N TYR A 163 12.75 -58.58 -20.74
CA TYR A 163 13.11 -59.98 -20.92
C TYR A 163 14.05 -60.44 -19.81
N SER A 164 13.66 -61.48 -19.09
CA SER A 164 14.47 -62.09 -18.04
C SER A 164 15.20 -63.31 -18.60
N ASN A 165 16.53 -63.29 -18.58
CA ASN A 165 17.36 -64.38 -19.08
C ASN A 165 17.48 -65.52 -18.05
N VAL A 166 16.35 -66.13 -17.70
CA VAL A 166 16.27 -67.22 -16.69
C VAL A 166 16.99 -68.49 -17.17
N ASP A 167 16.98 -68.75 -18.48
CA ASP A 167 17.60 -69.93 -19.11
C ASP A 167 19.10 -69.76 -19.39
N GLY A 168 19.70 -68.60 -19.10
CA GLY A 168 21.11 -68.32 -19.38
C GLY A 168 21.47 -68.38 -20.86
N LYS A 169 20.56 -68.00 -21.77
CA LYS A 169 20.82 -68.03 -23.22
C LYS A 169 21.89 -67.01 -23.61
N ASP A 170 22.79 -67.41 -24.49
CA ASP A 170 23.87 -66.57 -25.06
C ASP A 170 23.39 -65.60 -26.14
N SER A 171 22.10 -65.61 -26.45
CA SER A 171 21.54 -64.69 -27.44
C SER A 171 20.10 -64.30 -27.15
N ILE A 172 19.80 -63.05 -27.50
CA ILE A 172 18.44 -62.53 -27.56
C ILE A 172 18.07 -62.29 -29.03
N GLU A 173 17.06 -63.02 -29.50
CA GLU A 173 16.38 -62.76 -30.75
C GLU A 173 15.26 -61.74 -30.51
N LEU A 174 15.41 -60.54 -31.06
CA LEU A 174 14.43 -59.47 -31.02
C LEU A 174 13.71 -59.38 -32.37
N LEU A 175 12.42 -59.64 -32.37
CA LEU A 175 11.54 -59.44 -33.53
C LEU A 175 10.63 -58.24 -33.28
N VAL A 176 10.62 -57.28 -34.21
CA VAL A 176 9.74 -56.11 -34.15
C VAL A 176 8.83 -56.13 -35.38
N ARG A 177 7.58 -56.52 -35.16
CA ARG A 177 6.52 -56.55 -36.17
C ARG A 177 5.91 -55.17 -36.27
N VAL A 178 5.75 -54.64 -37.49
CA VAL A 178 5.22 -53.29 -37.72
C VAL A 178 4.18 -53.31 -38.83
N SER A 179 3.15 -52.46 -38.72
CA SER A 179 2.17 -52.20 -39.78
C SER A 179 1.90 -50.71 -39.86
N ASN A 180 1.93 -50.14 -41.07
CA ASN A 180 1.71 -48.71 -41.33
C ASN A 180 0.78 -48.50 -42.53
N TYR A 181 -0.42 -47.98 -42.28
CA TYR A 181 -1.40 -47.59 -43.32
C TYR A 181 -1.98 -46.18 -43.13
N ASP A 182 -1.37 -45.38 -42.24
CA ASP A 182 -1.76 -43.98 -41.95
C ASP A 182 -0.66 -42.95 -42.25
N ASN A 183 0.61 -43.36 -42.37
CA ASN A 183 1.72 -42.46 -42.68
C ASN A 183 2.32 -42.78 -44.07
N PRO A 184 1.98 -42.02 -45.12
CA PRO A 184 2.45 -42.30 -46.48
C PRO A 184 3.94 -41.97 -46.71
N VAL A 185 4.60 -41.30 -45.77
CA VAL A 185 5.95 -40.74 -45.98
C VAL A 185 7.01 -41.49 -45.19
N ARG A 186 6.68 -41.99 -44.00
CA ARG A 186 7.59 -42.72 -43.13
C ARG A 186 6.92 -43.97 -42.57
N GLY A 187 7.61 -45.10 -42.64
CA GLY A 187 7.16 -46.37 -42.07
C GLY A 187 8.31 -47.13 -41.43
N GLY A 188 8.00 -48.01 -40.48
CA GLY A 188 9.00 -48.78 -39.74
C GLY A 188 9.53 -48.09 -38.48
N ILE A 189 10.78 -48.43 -38.12
CA ILE A 189 11.46 -47.95 -36.91
C ILE A 189 12.22 -46.66 -37.22
N VAL A 190 11.58 -45.51 -36.96
CA VAL A 190 12.11 -44.17 -37.28
C VAL A 190 12.86 -43.50 -36.13
N VAL A 191 12.93 -44.15 -34.96
CA VAL A 191 13.71 -43.74 -33.78
C VAL A 191 14.34 -45.01 -33.22
N PRO A 192 15.64 -45.01 -32.87
CA PRO A 192 16.31 -46.22 -32.40
C PRO A 192 15.68 -46.71 -31.10
N ILE A 193 15.67 -48.03 -30.92
CA ILE A 193 15.23 -48.68 -29.69
C ILE A 193 16.38 -48.58 -28.68
N ARG A 194 16.09 -48.21 -27.43
CA ARG A 194 17.07 -48.21 -26.35
C ARG A 194 17.14 -49.58 -25.68
N PHE A 195 18.34 -50.04 -25.38
CA PHE A 195 18.61 -51.35 -24.78
C PHE A 195 19.60 -51.25 -23.62
N GLY A 196 19.34 -51.99 -22.55
CA GLY A 196 20.21 -52.05 -21.37
C GLY A 196 19.59 -52.90 -20.26
N SER A 197 20.13 -52.79 -19.05
CA SER A 197 19.49 -53.38 -17.87
C SER A 197 18.14 -52.73 -17.60
N GLN A 198 17.19 -53.49 -17.03
CA GLN A 198 15.86 -52.95 -16.71
C GLN A 198 15.95 -51.71 -15.80
N ALA A 199 16.82 -51.73 -14.79
CA ALA A 199 16.99 -50.62 -13.86
C ALA A 199 17.48 -49.34 -14.55
N ALA A 200 18.43 -49.45 -15.50
CA ALA A 200 18.92 -48.29 -16.26
C ALA A 200 17.81 -47.70 -17.14
N ILE A 201 17.07 -48.55 -17.86
CA ILE A 201 15.96 -48.13 -18.73
C ILE A 201 14.83 -47.47 -17.93
N ASP A 202 14.42 -48.08 -16.81
CA ASP A 202 13.36 -47.53 -15.96
C ASP A 202 13.80 -46.19 -15.35
N GLY A 203 15.05 -46.07 -14.91
CA GLY A 203 15.61 -44.81 -14.39
C GLY A 203 15.57 -43.68 -15.42
N GLU A 204 16.16 -43.88 -16.60
CA GLU A 204 16.16 -42.91 -17.70
C GLU A 204 14.74 -42.50 -18.13
N ARG A 205 13.85 -43.48 -18.29
CA ARG A 205 12.45 -43.23 -18.65
C ARG A 205 11.72 -42.40 -17.60
N TRP A 206 11.86 -42.73 -16.31
CA TRP A 206 11.25 -41.97 -15.22
C TRP A 206 11.79 -40.54 -15.13
N TYR A 207 13.08 -40.33 -15.38
CA TYR A 207 13.65 -38.98 -15.47
C TYR A 207 13.05 -38.19 -16.63
N SER A 208 13.02 -38.76 -17.84
CA SER A 208 12.41 -38.10 -19.02
C SER A 208 10.96 -37.69 -18.77
N ILE A 209 10.13 -38.62 -18.26
CA ILE A 209 8.72 -38.38 -17.95
C ILE A 209 8.58 -37.36 -16.81
N GLY A 210 9.39 -37.48 -15.75
CA GLY A 210 9.39 -36.58 -14.60
C GLY A 210 9.69 -35.14 -14.99
N PHE A 211 10.72 -34.91 -15.82
CA PHE A 211 11.05 -33.56 -16.29
C PHE A 211 9.99 -32.98 -17.25
N GLN A 212 9.36 -33.81 -18.08
CA GLN A 212 8.22 -33.38 -18.91
C GLN A 212 7.03 -32.95 -18.05
N LEU A 213 6.66 -33.77 -17.06
CA LEU A 213 5.58 -33.47 -16.13
C LEU A 213 5.88 -32.20 -15.32
N MET A 214 7.10 -32.07 -14.80
CA MET A 214 7.53 -30.88 -14.06
C MET A 214 7.40 -29.63 -14.93
N THR A 215 7.88 -29.66 -16.18
CA THR A 215 7.78 -28.52 -17.09
C THR A 215 6.32 -28.20 -17.43
N PHE A 216 5.50 -29.23 -17.66
CA PHE A 216 4.06 -29.09 -17.90
C PHE A 216 3.36 -28.41 -16.73
N VAL A 217 3.62 -28.85 -15.49
CA VAL A 217 3.04 -28.26 -14.28
C VAL A 217 3.48 -26.80 -14.12
N ILE A 218 4.75 -26.48 -14.33
CA ILE A 218 5.26 -25.09 -14.26
C ILE A 218 4.55 -24.20 -15.29
N LEU A 219 4.40 -24.66 -16.53
CA LEU A 219 3.71 -23.93 -17.60
C LEU A 219 2.23 -23.73 -17.27
N MET A 220 1.54 -24.77 -16.82
CA MET A 220 0.12 -24.70 -16.45
C MET A 220 -0.11 -23.78 -15.26
N LEU A 221 0.76 -23.79 -14.25
CA LEU A 221 0.71 -22.89 -13.11
C LEU A 221 0.78 -21.41 -13.57
N HIS A 222 1.74 -21.08 -14.43
CA HIS A 222 1.85 -19.74 -15.00
C HIS A 222 0.66 -19.39 -15.90
N GLY A 223 0.11 -20.36 -16.63
CA GLY A 223 -1.12 -20.20 -17.40
C GLY A 223 -2.33 -19.88 -16.52
N ILE A 224 -2.49 -20.57 -15.39
CA ILE A 224 -3.55 -20.33 -14.40
C ILE A 224 -3.44 -18.92 -13.81
N TYR A 225 -2.23 -18.49 -13.42
CA TYR A 225 -2.04 -17.11 -12.94
C TYR A 225 -2.40 -16.08 -14.01
N ALA A 226 -2.03 -16.34 -15.27
CA ALA A 226 -2.36 -15.45 -16.38
C ALA A 226 -3.88 -15.32 -16.60
N ILE A 227 -4.62 -16.43 -16.61
CA ILE A 227 -6.07 -16.35 -16.80
C ILE A 227 -6.78 -15.70 -15.61
N ILE A 228 -6.31 -15.93 -14.37
CA ILE A 228 -6.83 -15.24 -13.19
C ILE A 228 -6.63 -13.73 -13.34
N LEU A 229 -5.42 -13.27 -13.68
CA LEU A 229 -5.12 -11.85 -13.88
C LEU A 229 -5.95 -11.25 -15.02
N TYR A 230 -6.23 -12.00 -16.08
CA TYR A 230 -7.14 -11.57 -17.15
C TYR A 230 -8.59 -11.42 -16.67
N ILE A 231 -9.09 -12.33 -15.83
CA ILE A 231 -10.43 -12.24 -15.26
C ILE A 231 -10.57 -10.99 -14.39
N PHE A 232 -9.57 -10.68 -13.56
CA PHE A 232 -9.54 -9.46 -12.75
C PHE A 232 -9.45 -8.18 -13.60
N ASN A 233 -8.75 -8.22 -14.74
CA ASN A 233 -8.58 -7.07 -15.61
C ASN A 233 -8.76 -7.40 -17.09
N ARG A 234 -10.01 -7.50 -17.53
CA ARG A 234 -10.37 -7.84 -18.92
C ARG A 234 -9.86 -6.86 -19.98
N LYS A 235 -9.44 -5.64 -19.59
CA LYS A 235 -8.84 -4.68 -20.52
C LYS A 235 -7.41 -5.07 -20.92
N GLN A 236 -6.73 -5.88 -20.11
CA GLN A 236 -5.36 -6.34 -20.37
C GLN A 236 -5.36 -7.70 -21.06
N TYR A 237 -5.73 -7.71 -22.35
CA TYR A 237 -5.75 -8.92 -23.18
C TYR A 237 -4.38 -9.62 -23.31
N ALA A 238 -3.28 -8.95 -22.98
CA ALA A 238 -1.94 -9.54 -22.91
C ALA A 238 -1.89 -10.81 -22.04
N PHE A 239 -2.65 -10.84 -20.94
CA PHE A 239 -2.71 -12.01 -20.06
C PHE A 239 -3.39 -13.22 -20.72
N LEU A 240 -4.43 -12.99 -21.53
CA LEU A 240 -5.08 -14.05 -22.30
C LEU A 240 -4.12 -14.61 -23.37
N VAL A 241 -3.37 -13.73 -24.06
CA VAL A 241 -2.36 -14.16 -25.02
C VAL A 241 -1.27 -15.00 -24.36
N PHE A 242 -0.80 -14.56 -23.19
CA PHE A 242 0.21 -15.28 -22.42
C PHE A 242 -0.30 -16.65 -21.94
N PHE A 243 -1.56 -16.74 -21.50
CA PHE A 243 -2.21 -18.02 -21.19
C PHE A 243 -2.25 -18.95 -22.40
N MET A 244 -2.68 -18.47 -23.57
CA MET A 244 -2.70 -19.26 -24.80
C MET A 244 -1.30 -19.72 -25.22
N MET A 245 -0.27 -18.89 -25.01
CA MET A 245 1.13 -19.25 -25.23
C MET A 245 1.56 -20.38 -24.28
N MET A 246 1.30 -20.26 -22.97
CA MET A 246 1.62 -21.29 -21.98
C MET A 246 0.91 -22.61 -22.26
N LEU A 247 -0.39 -22.56 -22.59
CA LEU A 247 -1.20 -23.72 -22.95
C LEU A 247 -0.66 -24.42 -24.21
N SER A 248 -0.31 -23.66 -25.25
CA SER A 248 0.28 -24.22 -26.47
C SER A 248 1.64 -24.87 -26.22
N SER A 249 2.49 -24.26 -25.38
CA SER A 249 3.78 -24.85 -24.96
C SER A 249 3.56 -26.14 -24.18
N ALA A 250 2.64 -26.14 -23.21
CA ALA A 250 2.31 -27.31 -22.39
C ALA A 250 1.78 -28.46 -23.26
N LEU A 251 0.87 -28.16 -24.19
CA LEU A 251 0.32 -29.13 -25.14
C LEU A 251 1.39 -29.71 -26.06
N SER A 252 2.34 -28.89 -26.51
CA SER A 252 3.45 -29.36 -27.36
C SER A 252 4.33 -30.39 -26.64
N ILE A 253 4.65 -30.16 -25.36
CA ILE A 253 5.48 -31.09 -24.57
C ILE A 253 4.79 -32.46 -24.42
N ILE A 254 3.51 -32.48 -24.03
CA ILE A 254 2.78 -33.73 -23.76
C ILE A 254 2.36 -34.50 -25.02
N THR A 255 2.43 -33.88 -26.21
CA THR A 255 2.03 -34.50 -27.49
C THR A 255 3.22 -34.94 -28.36
N ILE A 256 4.41 -34.37 -28.18
CA ILE A 256 5.56 -34.59 -29.08
C ILE A 256 6.56 -35.62 -28.54
N HIS A 257 6.90 -35.56 -27.25
CA HIS A 257 7.93 -36.41 -26.65
C HIS A 257 7.41 -37.83 -26.34
N ASP A 258 7.19 -38.17 -25.08
CA ASP A 258 6.71 -39.51 -24.68
C ASP A 258 5.18 -39.67 -24.84
N LYS A 259 4.50 -38.64 -25.36
CA LYS A 259 3.06 -38.62 -25.66
C LYS A 259 2.20 -38.91 -24.43
N LEU A 260 2.59 -38.30 -23.30
CA LEU A 260 1.91 -38.41 -22.00
C LEU A 260 0.40 -38.11 -22.07
N ILE A 261 -0.04 -37.32 -23.06
CA ILE A 261 -1.47 -37.05 -23.28
C ILE A 261 -2.32 -38.32 -23.40
N LEU A 262 -1.77 -39.40 -23.97
CA LEU A 262 -2.47 -40.68 -24.15
C LEU A 262 -2.67 -41.46 -22.86
N HIS A 263 -1.88 -41.16 -21.81
CA HIS A 263 -2.04 -41.80 -20.51
C HIS A 263 -3.15 -41.13 -19.68
N TRP A 264 -3.44 -39.85 -19.95
CA TRP A 264 -4.40 -39.07 -19.17
C TRP A 264 -5.74 -38.85 -19.87
N LEU A 265 -5.76 -38.84 -21.21
CA LEU A 265 -6.95 -38.57 -22.00
C LEU A 265 -7.15 -39.65 -23.07
N PRO A 266 -8.39 -40.14 -23.29
CA PRO A 266 -8.71 -41.13 -24.31
C PRO A 266 -8.75 -40.50 -25.71
N VAL A 267 -7.64 -39.93 -26.16
CA VAL A 267 -7.51 -39.27 -27.46
C VAL A 267 -7.06 -40.30 -28.51
N ASN A 268 -7.73 -40.33 -29.66
CA ASN A 268 -7.33 -41.23 -30.74
C ASN A 268 -6.01 -40.77 -31.41
N TYR A 269 -5.36 -41.70 -32.14
CA TYR A 269 -4.09 -41.47 -32.83
C TYR A 269 -4.10 -40.20 -33.71
N THR A 270 -5.14 -40.04 -34.53
CA THR A 270 -5.31 -38.92 -35.46
C THR A 270 -5.24 -37.57 -34.75
N TRP A 271 -5.98 -37.44 -33.64
CA TRP A 271 -6.01 -36.19 -32.88
C TRP A 271 -4.71 -35.90 -32.16
N VAL A 272 -3.97 -36.90 -31.66
CA VAL A 272 -2.64 -36.67 -31.07
C VAL A 272 -1.67 -36.07 -32.08
N VAL A 273 -1.65 -36.59 -33.31
CA VAL A 273 -0.78 -36.05 -34.38
C VAL A 273 -1.21 -34.63 -34.77
N LYS A 274 -2.52 -34.38 -34.93
CA LYS A 274 -3.06 -33.05 -35.25
C LYS A 274 -2.77 -32.03 -34.15
N LEU A 275 -3.02 -32.37 -32.88
CA LEU A 275 -2.76 -31.50 -31.73
C LEU A 275 -1.26 -31.19 -31.58
N GLY A 276 -0.38 -32.18 -31.79
CA GLY A 276 1.07 -31.94 -31.81
C GLY A 276 1.48 -30.95 -32.91
N SER A 277 0.95 -31.12 -34.12
CA SER A 277 1.24 -30.24 -35.25
C SER A 277 0.72 -28.82 -35.04
N ILE A 278 -0.48 -28.67 -34.47
CA ILE A 278 -1.12 -27.37 -34.22
C ILE A 278 -0.44 -26.64 -33.05
N SER A 279 -0.19 -27.33 -31.94
CA SER A 279 0.38 -26.73 -30.72
C SER A 279 1.74 -26.07 -30.96
N TYR A 280 2.59 -26.68 -31.80
CA TYR A 280 3.91 -26.16 -32.14
C TYR A 280 3.85 -24.81 -32.88
N VAL A 281 2.91 -24.67 -33.82
CA VAL A 281 2.73 -23.42 -34.57
C VAL A 281 2.00 -22.37 -33.73
N MET A 282 1.00 -22.77 -32.93
CA MET A 282 0.30 -21.88 -31.98
C MET A 282 1.28 -21.21 -31.00
N LEU A 283 2.27 -21.94 -30.51
CA LEU A 283 3.29 -21.41 -29.61
C LEU A 283 4.01 -20.20 -30.21
N THR A 284 4.53 -20.34 -31.43
CA THR A 284 5.26 -19.26 -32.11
C THR A 284 4.35 -18.09 -32.51
N TYR A 285 3.09 -18.35 -32.85
CA TYR A 285 2.09 -17.31 -33.14
C TYR A 285 1.79 -16.45 -31.90
N PHE A 286 1.46 -17.07 -30.76
CA PHE A 286 1.14 -16.33 -29.54
C PHE A 286 2.37 -15.62 -28.95
N MET A 287 3.57 -16.19 -29.13
CA MET A 287 4.83 -15.51 -28.80
C MET A 287 4.98 -14.20 -29.59
N LEU A 288 4.78 -14.24 -30.92
CA LEU A 288 4.83 -13.03 -31.75
C LEU A 288 3.75 -12.02 -31.34
N MET A 289 2.51 -12.50 -31.12
CA MET A 289 1.39 -11.66 -30.72
C MET A 289 1.66 -10.94 -29.39
N LEU A 290 2.24 -11.64 -28.41
CA LEU A 290 2.60 -11.07 -27.12
C LEU A 290 3.69 -9.99 -27.25
N THR A 291 4.76 -10.25 -28.00
CA THR A 291 5.83 -9.27 -28.21
C THR A 291 5.33 -8.03 -28.97
N ARG A 292 4.39 -8.19 -29.90
CA ARG A 292 3.74 -7.06 -30.57
C ARG A 292 3.00 -6.16 -29.58
N ILE A 293 2.29 -6.75 -28.61
CA ILE A 293 1.59 -5.99 -27.55
C ILE A 293 2.60 -5.19 -26.72
N PHE A 294 3.73 -5.80 -26.33
CA PHE A 294 4.74 -5.13 -25.50
C PHE A 294 5.56 -4.07 -26.24
N SER A 295 5.81 -4.25 -27.54
CA SER A 295 6.58 -3.29 -28.34
C SER A 295 5.81 -2.00 -28.66
N GLY A 296 4.49 -1.95 -28.41
CA GLY A 296 3.65 -0.83 -28.85
C GLY A 296 3.62 -0.63 -30.38
N SER A 297 4.22 -1.56 -31.14
CA SER A 297 4.38 -1.48 -32.59
C SER A 297 3.08 -1.86 -33.29
N VAL A 298 2.09 -0.97 -33.24
CA VAL A 298 0.83 -1.08 -34.00
C VAL A 298 1.06 -0.83 -35.51
N SER A 299 2.24 -0.35 -35.92
CA SER A 299 2.49 0.27 -37.22
C SER A 299 2.38 -0.62 -38.46
N ASP A 300 2.29 -1.96 -38.35
CA ASP A 300 2.01 -2.85 -39.49
C ASP A 300 0.83 -3.79 -39.20
N GLY A 301 -0.38 -3.22 -39.14
CA GLY A 301 -1.62 -3.98 -38.96
C GLY A 301 -1.96 -4.90 -40.13
N ARG A 302 -1.59 -4.55 -41.38
CA ARG A 302 -2.02 -5.32 -42.57
C ARG A 302 -1.28 -6.64 -42.73
N LEU A 303 0.06 -6.62 -42.71
CA LEU A 303 0.88 -7.83 -42.85
C LEU A 303 0.61 -8.84 -41.74
N PHE A 304 0.47 -8.36 -40.50
CA PHE A 304 0.14 -9.23 -39.37
C PHE A 304 -1.27 -9.80 -39.48
N ARG A 305 -2.27 -9.00 -39.87
CA ARG A 305 -3.64 -9.53 -40.10
C ARG A 305 -3.65 -10.58 -41.21
N LEU A 306 -2.94 -10.35 -42.31
CA LEU A 306 -2.80 -11.33 -43.39
C LEU A 306 -2.15 -12.63 -42.86
N PHE A 307 -1.06 -12.50 -42.10
CA PHE A 307 -0.40 -13.63 -41.48
C PHE A 307 -1.32 -14.38 -40.50
N SER A 308 -2.07 -13.67 -39.64
CA SER A 308 -3.07 -14.26 -38.74
C SER A 308 -4.16 -15.01 -39.49
N TRP A 309 -4.67 -14.46 -40.61
CA TRP A 309 -5.64 -15.16 -41.46
C TRP A 309 -5.06 -16.43 -42.08
N LEU A 310 -3.83 -16.37 -42.62
CA LEU A 310 -3.13 -17.53 -43.15
C LEU A 310 -2.88 -18.59 -42.07
N PHE A 311 -2.50 -18.16 -40.86
CA PHE A 311 -2.28 -19.03 -39.71
C PHE A 311 -3.57 -19.73 -39.28
N VAL A 312 -4.68 -18.99 -39.16
CA VAL A 312 -5.99 -19.57 -38.84
C VAL A 312 -6.43 -20.56 -39.93
N ALA A 313 -6.25 -20.19 -41.21
CA ALA A 313 -6.53 -21.09 -42.33
C ALA A 313 -5.69 -22.38 -42.26
N TYR A 314 -4.41 -22.28 -41.91
CA TYR A 314 -3.55 -23.45 -41.72
C TYR A 314 -4.01 -24.35 -40.56
N VAL A 315 -4.37 -23.77 -39.41
CA VAL A 315 -4.89 -24.54 -38.26
C VAL A 315 -6.19 -25.25 -38.63
N ILE A 316 -7.13 -24.56 -39.30
CA ILE A 316 -8.39 -25.16 -39.78
C ILE A 316 -8.09 -26.29 -40.78
N THR A 317 -7.13 -26.07 -41.69
CA THR A 317 -6.71 -27.06 -42.69
C THR A 317 -6.22 -28.35 -42.02
N ILE A 318 -5.35 -28.25 -41.00
CA ILE A 318 -4.88 -29.42 -40.23
C ILE A 318 -6.02 -30.11 -39.46
N MET A 319 -6.97 -29.33 -38.92
CA MET A 319 -8.12 -29.89 -38.19
C MET A 319 -9.05 -30.69 -39.10
N VAL A 320 -9.35 -30.20 -40.30
CA VAL A 320 -10.34 -30.80 -41.21
C VAL A 320 -9.77 -31.96 -42.04
N LEU A 321 -8.51 -31.87 -42.48
CA LEU A 321 -7.93 -32.86 -43.40
C LEU A 321 -7.80 -34.27 -42.79
N PRO A 322 -7.89 -35.33 -43.61
CA PRO A 322 -7.53 -36.70 -43.21
C PRO A 322 -6.07 -36.81 -42.76
N ILE A 323 -5.78 -37.81 -41.93
CA ILE A 323 -4.44 -38.00 -41.32
C ILE A 323 -3.34 -38.22 -42.37
N ASP A 324 -3.64 -38.97 -43.43
CA ASP A 324 -2.72 -39.23 -44.54
C ASP A 324 -2.25 -37.91 -45.20
N THR A 325 -3.19 -37.00 -45.45
CA THR A 325 -2.89 -35.68 -46.04
C THR A 325 -2.16 -34.77 -45.05
N VAL A 326 -2.44 -34.87 -43.75
CA VAL A 326 -1.71 -34.11 -42.72
C VAL A 326 -0.25 -34.53 -42.67
N HIS A 327 0.06 -35.83 -42.75
CA HIS A 327 1.44 -36.32 -42.84
C HIS A 327 2.13 -35.87 -44.12
N TYR A 328 1.42 -35.91 -45.25
CA TYR A 328 1.94 -35.39 -46.53
C TYR A 328 2.25 -33.89 -46.44
N LEU A 329 1.33 -33.07 -45.93
CA LEU A 329 1.53 -31.63 -45.76
C LEU A 329 2.70 -31.32 -44.80
N SER A 330 2.86 -32.13 -43.76
CA SER A 330 4.00 -32.07 -42.83
C SER A 330 5.31 -32.38 -43.54
N SER A 331 5.32 -33.32 -44.50
CA SER A 331 6.50 -33.65 -45.31
C SER A 331 6.90 -32.56 -46.30
N LEU A 332 5.92 -31.82 -46.85
CA LEU A 332 6.14 -30.62 -47.68
C LEU A 332 6.70 -29.43 -46.89
N ARG A 333 6.83 -29.56 -45.56
CA ARG A 333 7.38 -28.54 -44.65
C ARG A 333 6.59 -27.23 -44.68
N VAL A 334 5.31 -27.25 -45.04
CA VAL A 334 4.45 -26.05 -45.03
C VAL A 334 4.36 -25.45 -43.62
N GLY A 335 4.35 -26.29 -42.58
CA GLY A 335 4.41 -25.86 -41.19
C GLY A 335 5.67 -25.07 -40.82
N LEU A 336 6.79 -25.26 -41.54
CA LEU A 336 8.04 -24.53 -41.30
C LEU A 336 7.88 -23.04 -41.59
N PHE A 337 7.07 -22.66 -42.58
CA PHE A 337 6.75 -21.25 -42.85
C PHE A 337 6.11 -20.58 -41.64
N PHE A 338 5.06 -21.21 -41.09
CA PHE A 338 4.36 -20.68 -39.92
C PHE A 338 5.17 -20.76 -38.62
N TYR A 339 6.28 -21.48 -38.64
CA TYR A 339 7.21 -21.56 -37.52
C TYR A 339 8.33 -20.51 -37.62
N VAL A 340 9.01 -20.42 -38.76
CA VAL A 340 10.17 -19.54 -38.96
C VAL A 340 9.77 -18.07 -39.03
N VAL A 341 8.68 -17.75 -39.74
CA VAL A 341 8.27 -16.36 -39.94
C VAL A 341 7.97 -15.66 -38.59
N PRO A 342 7.17 -16.23 -37.67
CA PRO A 342 6.95 -15.60 -36.37
C PRO A 342 8.21 -15.47 -35.52
N VAL A 343 9.11 -16.46 -35.57
CA VAL A 343 10.37 -16.42 -34.81
C VAL A 343 11.25 -15.27 -35.31
N VAL A 344 11.47 -15.17 -36.63
CA VAL A 344 12.28 -14.08 -37.21
C VAL A 344 11.67 -12.71 -36.89
N TRP A 345 10.35 -12.58 -37.02
CA TRP A 345 9.64 -11.32 -36.71
C TRP A 345 9.72 -10.98 -35.21
N PHE A 346 9.59 -11.97 -34.35
CA PHE A 346 9.78 -11.82 -32.90
C PHE A 346 11.18 -11.30 -32.56
N LEU A 347 12.23 -11.85 -33.18
CA LEU A 347 13.62 -11.40 -32.97
C LEU A 347 13.84 -9.97 -33.45
N TYR A 348 13.28 -9.62 -34.60
CA TYR A 348 13.31 -8.25 -35.10
C TYR A 348 12.68 -7.27 -34.11
N LEU A 349 11.50 -7.59 -33.57
CA LEU A 349 10.81 -6.71 -32.61
C LEU A 349 11.59 -6.57 -31.29
N ILE A 350 12.15 -7.66 -30.76
CA ILE A 350 12.98 -7.62 -29.55
C ILE A 350 14.25 -6.80 -29.79
N GLY A 351 14.94 -7.02 -30.92
CA GLY A 351 16.11 -6.24 -31.29
C GLY A 351 15.78 -4.74 -31.36
N LYS A 352 14.66 -4.39 -31.99
CA LYS A 352 14.15 -3.01 -32.03
C LYS A 352 13.87 -2.45 -30.63
N MET A 353 13.26 -3.22 -29.73
CA MET A 353 12.99 -2.78 -28.34
C MET A 353 14.28 -2.56 -27.53
N VAL A 354 15.29 -3.41 -27.71
CA VAL A 354 16.61 -3.29 -27.05
C VAL A 354 17.36 -2.06 -27.57
N VAL A 355 17.39 -1.84 -28.89
CA VAL A 355 18.02 -0.65 -29.50
C VAL A 355 17.33 0.64 -29.06
N ASN A 356 15.99 0.63 -28.97
CA ASN A 356 15.21 1.76 -28.50
C ASN A 356 15.23 1.92 -26.95
N ASN A 357 16.13 1.23 -26.25
CA ASN A 357 16.35 1.28 -24.81
C ASN A 357 15.06 1.17 -23.96
N HIS A 358 14.11 0.33 -24.39
CA HIS A 358 12.88 0.12 -23.63
C HIS A 358 13.21 -0.51 -22.28
N SER A 359 12.74 0.10 -21.18
CA SER A 359 13.00 -0.37 -19.83
C SER A 359 12.55 -1.82 -19.64
N GLY A 360 13.49 -2.70 -19.29
CA GLY A 360 13.23 -4.13 -19.07
C GLY A 360 13.38 -5.02 -20.32
N SER A 361 13.65 -4.45 -21.50
CA SER A 361 13.87 -5.20 -22.75
C SER A 361 14.94 -6.29 -22.65
N ILE A 362 15.94 -6.13 -21.76
CA ILE A 362 16.96 -7.15 -21.49
C ILE A 362 16.35 -8.47 -21.02
N PHE A 363 15.33 -8.47 -20.15
CA PHE A 363 14.71 -9.70 -19.67
C PHE A 363 13.95 -10.41 -20.80
N LEU A 364 13.32 -9.65 -21.70
CA LEU A 364 12.68 -10.18 -22.90
C LEU A 364 13.70 -10.76 -23.88
N LEU A 365 14.89 -10.14 -24.01
CA LEU A 365 16.00 -10.66 -24.80
C LEU A 365 16.54 -11.98 -24.23
N LEU A 366 16.73 -12.06 -22.92
CA LEU A 366 17.15 -13.31 -22.26
C LEU A 366 16.11 -14.42 -22.47
N SER A 367 14.83 -14.12 -22.34
CA SER A 367 13.77 -15.07 -22.67
C SER A 367 13.81 -15.53 -24.12
N ALA A 368 14.03 -14.61 -25.05
CA ALA A 368 14.15 -14.93 -26.46
C ALA A 368 15.30 -15.91 -26.72
N ILE A 369 16.46 -15.70 -26.09
CA ILE A 369 17.61 -16.60 -26.22
C ILE A 369 17.27 -18.01 -25.72
N GLY A 370 16.58 -18.13 -24.57
CA GLY A 370 16.11 -19.43 -24.06
C GLY A 370 15.15 -20.13 -25.02
N VAL A 371 14.17 -19.39 -25.57
CA VAL A 371 13.24 -19.92 -26.57
C VAL A 371 13.98 -20.35 -27.84
N ILE A 372 14.90 -19.54 -28.38
CA ILE A 372 15.69 -19.87 -29.57
C ILE A 372 16.54 -21.12 -29.31
N SER A 373 17.21 -21.21 -28.17
CA SER A 373 18.00 -22.40 -27.80
C SER A 373 17.13 -23.65 -27.86
N SER A 374 15.97 -23.62 -27.20
CA SER A 374 15.01 -24.75 -27.20
C SER A 374 14.54 -25.11 -28.62
N ILE A 375 14.24 -24.09 -29.43
CA ILE A 375 13.82 -24.22 -30.84
C ILE A 375 14.90 -24.88 -31.70
N VAL A 376 16.14 -24.40 -31.63
CA VAL A 376 17.27 -24.89 -32.43
C VAL A 376 17.52 -26.37 -32.10
N TRP A 377 17.54 -26.74 -30.82
CA TRP A 377 17.69 -28.14 -30.41
C TRP A 377 16.50 -29.00 -30.79
N GLY A 378 15.28 -28.48 -30.70
CA GLY A 378 14.08 -29.17 -31.17
C GLY A 378 14.13 -29.51 -32.67
N LEU A 379 14.65 -28.59 -33.49
CA LEU A 379 14.88 -28.81 -34.93
C LEU A 379 15.95 -29.89 -35.15
N LEU A 380 17.10 -29.80 -34.47
CA LEU A 380 18.17 -30.80 -34.58
C LEU A 380 17.69 -32.22 -34.23
N ASN A 381 16.90 -32.36 -33.16
CA ASN A 381 16.30 -33.63 -32.76
C ASN A 381 15.28 -34.14 -33.79
N THR A 382 14.50 -33.24 -34.40
CA THR A 382 13.50 -33.60 -35.42
C THR A 382 14.15 -34.13 -36.71
N TYR A 383 15.34 -33.62 -37.05
CA TYR A 383 16.14 -34.08 -38.20
C TYR A 383 16.98 -35.33 -37.90
N GLY A 384 16.88 -35.92 -36.71
CA GLY A 384 17.60 -37.15 -36.35
C GLY A 384 19.10 -36.94 -36.15
N MET A 385 19.56 -35.69 -36.01
CA MET A 385 20.97 -35.39 -35.76
C MET A 385 21.36 -35.52 -34.28
N ASN A 386 20.38 -35.60 -33.37
CA ASN A 386 20.63 -35.80 -31.95
C ASN A 386 19.45 -36.49 -31.26
N TYR A 387 19.70 -37.60 -30.55
CA TYR A 387 18.68 -38.41 -29.86
C TYR A 387 18.67 -38.17 -28.34
N THR A 388 18.96 -36.95 -27.89
CA THR A 388 19.01 -36.62 -26.46
C THR A 388 17.63 -36.69 -25.81
N GLU A 389 17.61 -37.02 -24.52
CA GLU A 389 16.41 -36.96 -23.70
C GLU A 389 15.82 -35.55 -23.56
N TYR A 390 14.59 -35.50 -23.04
CA TYR A 390 13.87 -34.26 -22.83
C TYR A 390 14.65 -33.31 -21.91
N TYR A 391 14.89 -32.09 -22.39
CA TYR A 391 15.67 -31.06 -21.70
C TYR A 391 14.77 -29.89 -21.28
N PRO A 392 14.53 -29.67 -19.97
CA PRO A 392 13.56 -28.69 -19.50
C PRO A 392 14.12 -27.26 -19.34
N PHE A 393 15.44 -27.10 -19.17
CA PHE A 393 16.01 -25.88 -18.59
C PHE A 393 15.88 -24.64 -19.47
N ASP A 394 15.95 -24.77 -20.81
CA ASP A 394 15.78 -23.65 -21.74
C ASP A 394 14.38 -23.01 -21.60
N VAL A 395 13.36 -23.85 -21.49
CA VAL A 395 11.96 -23.42 -21.33
C VAL A 395 11.77 -22.74 -19.97
N ILE A 396 12.31 -23.32 -18.90
CA ILE A 396 12.25 -22.75 -17.55
C ILE A 396 12.95 -21.38 -17.51
N ALA A 397 14.14 -21.29 -18.10
CA ALA A 397 14.89 -20.04 -18.17
C ALA A 397 14.14 -18.95 -18.96
N ALA A 398 13.46 -19.34 -20.05
CA ALA A 398 12.61 -18.43 -20.82
C ALA A 398 11.44 -17.88 -19.99
N ILE A 399 10.76 -18.75 -19.22
CA ILE A 399 9.66 -18.35 -18.33
C ILE A 399 10.15 -17.38 -17.26
N ILE A 400 11.29 -17.67 -16.61
CA ILE A 400 11.87 -16.80 -15.58
C ILE A 400 12.16 -15.41 -16.14
N GLY A 401 12.72 -15.32 -17.35
CA GLY A 401 12.94 -14.03 -18.00
C GLY A 401 11.64 -13.27 -18.29
N PHE A 402 10.58 -13.97 -18.72
CA PHE A 402 9.28 -13.35 -19.01
C PHE A 402 8.60 -12.85 -17.73
N SER A 403 8.64 -13.65 -16.67
CA SER A 403 8.15 -13.28 -15.34
C SER A 403 8.92 -12.08 -14.78
N SER A 404 10.24 -12.04 -14.96
CA SER A 404 11.08 -10.92 -14.52
C SER A 404 10.75 -9.61 -15.26
N TYR A 405 10.49 -9.69 -16.56
CA TYR A 405 10.01 -8.55 -17.34
C TYR A 405 8.66 -8.03 -16.79
N TRP A 406 7.73 -8.94 -16.52
CA TRP A 406 6.41 -8.60 -15.98
C TRP A 406 6.48 -7.95 -14.60
N PHE A 407 7.27 -8.48 -13.68
CA PHE A 407 7.46 -7.85 -12.37
C PHE A 407 8.00 -6.43 -12.50
N LYS A 408 9.00 -6.24 -13.37
CA LYS A 408 9.56 -4.90 -13.62
C LYS A 408 8.54 -3.94 -14.23
N LEU A 409 7.69 -4.43 -15.14
CA LEU A 409 6.60 -3.66 -15.72
C LEU A 409 5.55 -3.28 -14.67
N TYR A 410 5.17 -4.23 -13.80
CA TYR A 410 4.22 -4.00 -12.72
C TYR A 410 4.70 -2.91 -11.75
N PHE A 411 5.92 -3.03 -11.23
CA PHE A 411 6.46 -2.03 -10.29
C PHE A 411 6.55 -0.63 -10.92
N ARG A 412 6.90 -0.55 -12.21
CA ARG A 412 6.93 0.72 -12.94
C ARG A 412 5.53 1.34 -13.02
N ASN A 413 4.55 0.57 -13.47
CA ASN A 413 3.18 1.06 -13.63
C ASN A 413 2.57 1.43 -12.27
N ALA A 414 2.89 0.69 -11.21
CA ALA A 414 2.46 1.02 -9.84
C ALA A 414 3.05 2.35 -9.36
N ALA A 415 4.35 2.59 -9.59
CA ALA A 415 5.00 3.85 -9.24
C ALA A 415 4.45 5.04 -10.05
N GLU A 416 4.19 4.84 -11.34
CA GLU A 416 3.61 5.87 -12.21
C GLU A 416 2.17 6.23 -11.79
N ASN A 417 1.35 5.21 -11.49
CA ASN A 417 0.00 5.42 -10.96
C ASN A 417 0.02 6.15 -9.61
N ALA A 418 0.93 5.80 -8.70
CA ALA A 418 1.08 6.49 -7.42
C ALA A 418 1.46 7.97 -7.62
N LYS A 419 2.36 8.26 -8.56
CA LYS A 419 2.73 9.64 -8.91
C LYS A 419 1.55 10.42 -9.49
N LEU A 420 0.81 9.82 -10.42
CA LEU A 420 -0.35 10.46 -11.05
C LEU A 420 -1.46 10.75 -10.03
N ASN A 421 -1.72 9.81 -9.12
CA ASN A 421 -2.67 10.02 -8.03
C ASN A 421 -2.25 11.15 -7.08
N GLU A 422 -0.96 11.27 -6.75
CA GLU A 422 -0.49 12.40 -5.94
C GLU A 422 -0.61 13.73 -6.68
N GLN A 423 -0.32 13.77 -7.98
CA GLN A 423 -0.53 14.97 -8.81
C GLN A 423 -2.00 15.38 -8.88
N LEU A 424 -2.91 14.41 -9.01
CA LEU A 424 -4.34 14.66 -8.99
C LEU A 424 -4.77 15.25 -7.63
N ARG A 425 -4.32 14.63 -6.53
CA ARG A 425 -4.62 15.11 -5.17
C ARG A 425 -4.08 16.52 -4.90
N GLN A 426 -2.90 16.86 -5.43
CA GLN A 426 -2.35 18.20 -5.35
C GLN A 426 -3.16 19.20 -6.18
N SER A 427 -3.58 18.82 -7.38
CA SER A 427 -4.43 19.66 -8.23
C SER A 427 -5.77 19.98 -7.55
N ASP A 428 -6.40 18.99 -6.90
CA ASP A 428 -7.65 19.21 -6.17
C ASP A 428 -7.46 20.18 -5.00
N LYS A 429 -6.41 19.99 -4.19
CA LYS A 429 -6.09 20.93 -3.08
C LYS A 429 -5.84 22.35 -3.58
N LEU A 430 -5.13 22.51 -4.70
CA LEU A 430 -4.88 23.82 -5.31
C LEU A 430 -6.18 24.48 -5.80
N LYS A 431 -7.10 23.70 -6.38
CA LYS A 431 -8.43 24.18 -6.78
C LYS A 431 -9.18 24.77 -5.59
N ASP A 432 -9.22 24.06 -4.47
CA ASP A 432 -9.95 24.47 -3.26
C ASP A 432 -9.31 25.69 -2.59
N GLN A 433 -7.97 25.69 -2.48
CA GLN A 433 -7.22 26.84 -1.96
C GLN A 433 -7.40 28.08 -2.83
N PHE A 434 -7.37 27.93 -4.16
CA PHE A 434 -7.58 29.04 -5.09
C PHE A 434 -8.98 29.65 -4.93
N LEU A 435 -10.02 28.81 -4.81
CA LEU A 435 -11.40 29.28 -4.62
C LEU A 435 -11.58 30.01 -3.28
N ALA A 436 -11.01 29.47 -2.19
CA ALA A 436 -11.08 30.09 -0.87
C ALA A 436 -10.32 31.42 -0.83
N HIS A 437 -9.08 31.45 -1.36
CA HIS A 437 -8.23 32.63 -1.39
C HIS A 437 -8.82 33.73 -2.26
N THR A 438 -9.23 33.41 -3.49
CA THR A 438 -9.82 34.40 -4.42
C THR A 438 -11.06 35.06 -3.81
N SER A 439 -11.87 34.30 -3.07
CA SER A 439 -13.06 34.85 -2.44
C SER A 439 -12.75 35.77 -1.26
N HIS A 440 -11.74 35.44 -0.44
CA HIS A 440 -11.27 36.29 0.63
C HIS A 440 -10.64 37.60 0.09
N GLU A 441 -9.83 37.47 -0.95
CA GLU A 441 -9.19 38.60 -1.66
C GLU A 441 -10.19 39.50 -2.36
N LEU A 442 -11.32 38.98 -2.84
CA LEU A 442 -12.39 39.80 -3.41
C LEU A 442 -13.28 40.45 -2.33
N ARG A 443 -13.52 39.75 -1.20
CA ARG A 443 -14.34 40.25 -0.08
C ARG A 443 -13.72 41.45 0.61
N THR A 444 -12.40 41.44 0.80
CA THR A 444 -11.65 42.47 1.54
C THR A 444 -11.76 43.87 0.92
N PRO A 445 -11.46 44.09 -0.38
CA PRO A 445 -11.58 45.41 -1.01
C PRO A 445 -13.04 45.87 -1.09
N ILE A 446 -14.01 44.95 -1.27
CA ILE A 446 -15.44 45.29 -1.30
C ILE A 446 -15.90 45.83 0.06
N HIS A 447 -15.54 45.18 1.18
CA HIS A 447 -15.83 45.72 2.51
C HIS A 447 -15.14 47.06 2.77
N GLY A 448 -13.91 47.24 2.28
CA GLY A 448 -13.22 48.53 2.32
C GLY A 448 -14.01 49.64 1.62
N ILE A 449 -14.49 49.38 0.39
CA ILE A 449 -15.31 50.33 -0.38
C ILE A 449 -16.61 50.65 0.35
N ILE A 450 -17.31 49.64 0.89
CA ILE A 450 -18.55 49.82 1.65
C ILE A 450 -18.32 50.68 2.90
N ASN A 451 -17.26 50.41 3.66
CA ASN A 451 -16.97 51.14 4.90
C ASN A 451 -16.56 52.59 4.65
N ILE A 452 -15.76 52.84 3.61
CA ILE A 452 -15.41 54.20 3.18
C ILE A 452 -16.69 54.95 2.77
N ALA A 453 -17.52 54.33 1.94
CA ALA A 453 -18.77 54.93 1.49
C ALA A 453 -19.73 55.23 2.66
N GLN A 454 -19.88 54.29 3.60
CA GLN A 454 -20.67 54.47 4.82
C GLN A 454 -20.12 55.61 5.69
N THR A 455 -18.79 55.66 5.88
CA THR A 455 -18.16 56.69 6.70
C THR A 455 -18.37 58.08 6.11
N VAL A 456 -18.24 58.24 4.79
CA VAL A 456 -18.49 59.52 4.11
C VAL A 456 -19.97 59.89 4.19
N ALA A 457 -20.89 58.95 3.96
CA ALA A 457 -22.33 59.17 4.08
C ALA A 457 -22.76 59.56 5.50
N LEU A 458 -22.13 59.01 6.54
CA LEU A 458 -22.42 59.30 7.95
C LEU A 458 -21.76 60.60 8.44
N ARG A 459 -20.50 60.86 8.06
CA ARG A 459 -19.69 61.96 8.58
C ARG A 459 -20.01 63.31 7.94
N GLU A 460 -20.35 63.33 6.66
CA GLU A 460 -20.59 64.56 5.90
C GLU A 460 -22.07 64.78 5.55
N ARG A 461 -22.99 64.16 6.31
CA ARG A 461 -24.45 64.22 6.08
C ARG A 461 -25.02 65.64 6.00
N GLN A 462 -24.33 66.64 6.58
CA GLN A 462 -24.73 68.05 6.55
C GLN A 462 -23.99 68.90 5.48
N SER A 463 -22.93 68.38 4.85
CA SER A 463 -22.12 69.10 3.83
C SER A 463 -22.17 68.50 2.42
N ILE A 464 -22.73 67.30 2.27
CA ILE A 464 -22.93 66.62 0.98
C ILE A 464 -24.23 67.10 0.32
N GLU A 465 -24.17 67.50 -0.96
CA GLU A 465 -25.37 67.74 -1.77
C GLU A 465 -26.24 66.48 -1.88
N ASP A 466 -27.57 66.61 -1.84
CA ASP A 466 -28.54 65.50 -1.88
C ASP A 466 -28.27 64.45 -2.98
N ARG A 467 -27.68 64.87 -4.10
CA ARG A 467 -27.29 63.98 -5.20
C ARG A 467 -26.11 63.08 -4.84
N SER A 468 -25.07 63.64 -4.23
CA SER A 468 -23.87 62.91 -3.81
C SER A 468 -24.14 61.98 -2.62
N TYR A 469 -25.13 62.29 -1.78
CA TYR A 469 -25.59 61.38 -0.72
C TYR A 469 -26.27 60.13 -1.30
N LYS A 470 -27.17 60.33 -2.28
CA LYS A 470 -27.82 59.23 -3.02
C LYS A 470 -26.82 58.36 -3.79
N ASP A 471 -25.79 58.97 -4.39
CA ASP A 471 -24.72 58.22 -5.06
C ASP A 471 -23.92 57.36 -4.07
N MET A 472 -23.71 57.83 -2.83
CA MET A 472 -23.05 57.07 -1.78
C MET A 472 -23.90 55.91 -1.25
N GLU A 473 -25.20 56.15 -1.06
CA GLU A 473 -26.18 55.11 -0.70
C GLU A 473 -26.27 54.03 -1.78
N LEU A 474 -26.22 54.43 -3.05
CA LEU A 474 -26.13 53.51 -4.19
C LEU A 474 -24.83 52.70 -4.16
N LEU A 475 -23.68 53.32 -3.89
CA LEU A 475 -22.39 52.62 -3.77
C LEU A 475 -22.40 51.57 -2.64
N ILE A 476 -22.95 51.90 -1.48
CA ILE A 476 -23.10 50.98 -0.34
C ILE A 476 -24.00 49.81 -0.74
N THR A 477 -25.11 50.09 -1.43
CA THR A 477 -26.06 49.08 -1.90
C THR A 477 -25.42 48.14 -2.94
N ILE A 478 -24.66 48.70 -3.89
CA ILE A 478 -23.91 47.92 -4.90
C ILE A 478 -22.82 47.07 -4.23
N GLY A 479 -22.06 47.63 -3.28
CA GLY A 479 -21.01 46.91 -2.57
C GLY A 479 -21.56 45.73 -1.76
N ARG A 480 -22.62 45.94 -0.97
CA ARG A 480 -23.30 44.86 -0.23
C ARG A 480 -23.80 43.77 -1.17
N ARG A 481 -24.39 44.17 -2.30
CA ARG A 481 -24.85 43.25 -3.34
C ARG A 481 -23.70 42.42 -3.93
N MET A 482 -22.56 43.02 -4.25
CA MET A 482 -21.39 42.27 -4.74
C MET A 482 -20.86 41.26 -3.70
N SER A 483 -20.87 41.61 -2.41
CA SER A 483 -20.46 40.69 -1.34
C SER A 483 -21.35 39.45 -1.28
N HIS A 484 -22.67 39.64 -1.34
CA HIS A 484 -23.61 38.51 -1.37
C HIS A 484 -23.45 37.64 -2.63
N LEU A 485 -23.17 38.22 -3.79
CA LEU A 485 -22.95 37.45 -5.02
C LEU A 485 -21.70 36.57 -4.98
N ILE A 486 -20.63 37.05 -4.34
CA ILE A 486 -19.41 36.26 -4.13
C ILE A 486 -19.69 35.07 -3.19
N GLU A 487 -20.51 35.30 -2.17
CA GLU A 487 -20.91 34.28 -1.20
C GLU A 487 -21.80 33.20 -1.83
N ASP A 488 -22.78 33.60 -2.65
CA ASP A 488 -23.63 32.68 -3.41
C ASP A 488 -22.83 31.82 -4.41
N LEU A 489 -21.84 32.42 -5.09
CA LEU A 489 -20.97 31.69 -6.02
C LEU A 489 -20.13 30.63 -5.29
N LEU A 490 -19.61 30.97 -4.11
CA LEU A 490 -18.86 30.04 -3.26
C LEU A 490 -19.73 28.88 -2.77
N ASP A 491 -20.94 29.18 -2.32
CA ASP A 491 -21.90 28.17 -1.86
C ASP A 491 -22.24 27.19 -2.98
N LEU A 492 -22.44 27.68 -4.22
CA LEU A 492 -22.70 26.82 -5.39
C LEU A 492 -21.54 25.86 -5.68
N VAL A 493 -20.29 26.35 -5.64
CA VAL A 493 -19.11 25.52 -5.91
C VAL A 493 -18.92 24.46 -4.82
N ARG A 494 -19.19 24.80 -3.55
CA ARG A 494 -19.14 23.86 -2.42
C ARG A 494 -20.24 22.80 -2.47
N LEU A 495 -21.45 23.18 -2.88
CA LEU A 495 -22.60 22.29 -3.00
C LEU A 495 -22.45 21.30 -4.17
N LYS A 496 -21.86 21.71 -5.30
CA LYS A 496 -21.67 20.87 -6.50
C LYS A 496 -20.72 19.68 -6.25
N ASP A 497 -19.72 19.85 -5.38
CA ASP A 497 -18.73 18.82 -5.06
C ASP A 497 -19.19 17.90 -3.89
N LYS A 498 -20.45 17.99 -3.42
CA LYS A 498 -21.04 17.21 -2.32
C LYS A 498 -20.32 17.31 -0.96
N HIS A 499 -19.57 18.38 -0.71
CA HIS A 499 -18.82 18.58 0.53
C HIS A 499 -19.63 19.19 1.68
N VAL A 500 -20.93 19.46 1.50
CA VAL A 500 -21.77 20.11 2.51
C VAL A 500 -22.47 19.06 3.39
N VAL A 501 -22.07 18.99 4.65
CA VAL A 501 -22.73 18.22 5.71
C VAL A 501 -23.66 19.17 6.48
N LEU A 502 -24.95 18.89 6.53
CA LEU A 502 -25.92 19.69 7.28
C LEU A 502 -25.86 19.39 8.78
N GLN A 503 -25.97 20.43 9.62
CA GLN A 503 -26.07 20.29 11.07
C GLN A 503 -27.53 20.20 11.51
N MET A 504 -28.13 19.02 11.37
CA MET A 504 -29.54 18.80 11.67
C MET A 504 -29.82 18.86 13.17
N ARG A 505 -30.69 19.78 13.62
CA ARG A 505 -31.15 19.94 15.01
C ARG A 505 -32.68 20.11 15.03
N PRO A 506 -33.38 19.76 16.13
CA PRO A 506 -34.79 20.09 16.31
C PRO A 506 -34.95 21.60 16.53
N ILE A 507 -35.64 22.30 15.65
CA ILE A 507 -35.76 23.76 15.69
C ILE A 507 -37.22 24.20 15.59
N PRO A 508 -37.68 25.18 16.39
CA PRO A 508 -38.96 25.83 16.18
C PRO A 508 -38.95 26.67 14.90
N LEU A 509 -39.69 26.22 13.88
CA LEU A 509 -39.78 26.90 12.58
C LEU A 509 -40.28 28.34 12.69
N GLN A 510 -41.22 28.60 13.60
CA GLN A 510 -41.81 29.92 13.81
C GLN A 510 -40.75 30.97 14.19
N SER A 511 -39.83 30.63 15.09
CA SER A 511 -38.78 31.55 15.56
C SER A 511 -37.85 31.98 14.43
N ILE A 512 -37.48 31.06 13.53
CA ILE A 512 -36.66 31.39 12.36
C ILE A 512 -37.46 32.27 11.39
N ALA A 513 -38.71 31.89 11.08
CA ALA A 513 -39.54 32.63 10.14
C ALA A 513 -39.81 34.08 10.60
N GLU A 514 -40.13 34.27 11.88
CA GLU A 514 -40.31 35.59 12.48
C GLU A 514 -39.01 36.40 12.53
N GLY A 515 -37.87 35.74 12.83
CA GLY A 515 -36.56 36.38 12.78
C GLY A 515 -36.21 36.90 11.38
N VAL A 516 -36.47 36.12 10.33
CA VAL A 516 -36.23 36.52 8.94
C VAL A 516 -37.22 37.60 8.48
N ILE A 517 -38.50 37.51 8.86
CA ILE A 517 -39.50 38.55 8.56
C ILE A 517 -39.14 39.86 9.26
N GLY A 518 -38.74 39.81 10.53
CA GLY A 518 -38.27 40.99 11.28
C GLY A 518 -37.04 41.62 10.63
N MET A 519 -36.11 40.79 10.15
CA MET A 519 -34.93 41.26 9.41
C MET A 519 -35.31 41.94 8.09
N LEU A 520 -36.29 41.44 7.34
CA LEU A 520 -36.70 42.00 6.05
C LEU A 520 -37.76 43.11 6.14
N GLY A 521 -38.29 43.38 7.33
CA GLY A 521 -39.35 44.36 7.56
C GLY A 521 -39.00 45.77 7.07
N TYR A 522 -37.73 46.20 7.22
CA TYR A 522 -37.29 47.53 6.79
C TYR A 522 -37.40 47.75 5.27
N LEU A 523 -37.31 46.70 4.46
CA LEU A 523 -37.43 46.78 2.99
C LEU A 523 -38.85 47.11 2.53
N VAL A 524 -39.82 47.00 3.45
CA VAL A 524 -41.24 47.15 3.19
C VAL A 524 -41.80 48.46 3.76
N GLU A 525 -41.04 49.19 4.60
CA GLU A 525 -41.47 50.49 5.17
C GLU A 525 -41.84 51.55 4.12
N GLN A 526 -41.29 51.45 2.90
CA GLN A 526 -41.55 52.37 1.79
C GLN A 526 -42.44 51.76 0.68
N LYS A 527 -42.93 50.51 0.85
CA LYS A 527 -43.79 49.82 -0.11
C LYS A 527 -45.13 49.44 0.52
N PRO A 528 -46.25 49.46 -0.23
CA PRO A 528 -47.56 49.03 0.27
C PRO A 528 -47.68 47.49 0.28
N VAL A 529 -46.72 46.82 0.90
CA VAL A 529 -46.67 45.36 1.07
C VAL A 529 -46.78 45.04 2.57
N LYS A 530 -47.44 43.94 2.94
CA LYS A 530 -47.48 43.45 4.33
C LYS A 530 -46.72 42.14 4.44
N LEU A 531 -45.90 42.01 5.49
CA LEU A 531 -45.26 40.75 5.84
C LEU A 531 -46.01 40.10 6.99
N ALA A 532 -46.31 38.80 6.89
CA ALA A 532 -46.98 38.05 7.94
C ALA A 532 -46.42 36.63 8.09
N SER A 533 -46.30 36.17 9.33
CA SER A 533 -46.16 34.74 9.64
C SER A 533 -47.55 34.20 9.98
N ARG A 534 -47.97 33.13 9.31
CA ARG A 534 -49.24 32.41 9.55
C ARG A 534 -48.95 30.95 9.93
N ILE A 535 -47.85 30.74 10.65
CA ILE A 535 -47.50 29.45 11.24
C ILE A 535 -48.33 29.30 12.53
N PRO A 536 -48.99 28.16 12.77
CA PRO A 536 -49.72 27.94 14.02
C PRO A 536 -48.81 28.07 15.25
N ASP A 537 -49.30 28.73 16.32
CA ASP A 537 -48.55 28.95 17.57
C ASP A 537 -48.01 27.65 18.22
N PHE A 538 -48.64 26.51 17.92
CA PHE A 538 -48.21 25.19 18.32
C PHE A 538 -47.87 24.33 17.10
N PHE A 539 -46.80 24.70 16.38
CA PHE A 539 -46.25 23.90 15.28
C PHE A 539 -45.10 23.00 15.80
N PRO A 540 -45.05 21.69 15.46
CA PRO A 540 -43.99 20.81 15.94
C PRO A 540 -42.60 21.23 15.44
N VAL A 541 -41.58 20.92 16.24
CA VAL A 541 -40.18 21.18 15.86
C VAL A 541 -39.79 20.38 14.61
N VAL A 542 -39.06 21.04 13.72
CA VAL A 542 -38.56 20.44 12.48
C VAL A 542 -37.10 20.05 12.67
N MET A 543 -36.67 18.93 12.09
CA MET A 543 -35.25 18.59 12.01
C MET A 543 -34.64 19.34 10.84
N ALA A 544 -33.85 20.37 11.12
CA ALA A 544 -33.19 21.17 10.10
C ALA A 544 -31.86 21.77 10.57
N ASP A 545 -31.06 22.28 9.63
CA ASP A 545 -29.93 23.16 9.93
C ASP A 545 -30.43 24.60 9.99
N GLU A 546 -30.34 25.24 11.17
CA GLU A 546 -30.89 26.57 11.44
C GLU A 546 -30.41 27.63 10.44
N LYS A 547 -29.10 27.63 10.13
CA LYS A 547 -28.49 28.62 9.26
C LYS A 547 -28.93 28.42 7.81
N ARG A 548 -28.99 27.16 7.36
CA ARG A 548 -29.41 26.82 6.00
C ARG A 548 -30.91 26.98 5.80
N LEU A 549 -31.72 26.72 6.83
CA LEU A 549 -33.15 26.99 6.83
C LEU A 549 -33.44 28.50 6.80
N ALA A 550 -32.73 29.29 7.60
CA ALA A 550 -32.82 30.75 7.54
C ALA A 550 -32.43 31.28 6.15
N GLN A 551 -31.40 30.69 5.51
CA GLN A 551 -30.98 31.02 4.14
C GLN A 551 -32.07 30.69 3.10
N ILE A 552 -32.74 29.53 3.21
CA ILE A 552 -33.88 29.18 2.34
C ILE A 552 -35.00 30.21 2.51
N LEU A 553 -35.42 30.50 3.74
CA LEU A 553 -36.49 31.44 4.04
C LEU A 553 -36.16 32.86 3.60
N PHE A 554 -34.94 33.34 3.87
CA PHE A 554 -34.46 34.64 3.43
C PHE A 554 -34.58 34.80 1.92
N ASN A 555 -34.07 33.83 1.15
CA ASN A 555 -34.10 33.89 -0.31
C ASN A 555 -35.53 33.88 -0.88
N LEU A 556 -36.43 33.07 -0.30
CA LEU A 556 -37.81 32.98 -0.75
C LEU A 556 -38.62 34.24 -0.39
N ILE A 557 -38.51 34.74 0.85
CA ILE A 557 -39.23 35.94 1.32
C ILE A 557 -38.70 37.19 0.62
N HIS A 558 -37.37 37.32 0.46
CA HIS A 558 -36.75 38.42 -0.26
C HIS A 558 -37.20 38.45 -1.74
N ASN A 559 -37.32 37.29 -2.39
CA ASN A 559 -37.91 37.22 -3.74
C ASN A 559 -39.37 37.67 -3.74
N GLY A 560 -40.17 37.24 -2.76
CA GLY A 560 -41.56 37.69 -2.61
C GLY A 560 -41.68 39.21 -2.48
N ILE A 561 -40.84 39.85 -1.66
CA ILE A 561 -40.78 41.33 -1.50
C ILE A 561 -40.34 42.03 -2.79
N LYS A 562 -39.38 41.43 -3.50
CA LYS A 562 -38.82 41.99 -4.73
C LYS A 562 -39.86 42.06 -5.85
N TYR A 563 -40.68 41.02 -6.01
CA TYR A 563 -41.63 40.89 -7.12
C TYR A 563 -43.09 41.22 -6.77
N THR A 564 -43.33 41.71 -5.55
CA THR A 564 -44.62 42.25 -5.12
C THR A 564 -44.55 43.77 -5.00
N GLU A 565 -45.33 44.48 -5.81
CA GLU A 565 -45.41 45.95 -5.76
C GLU A 565 -46.40 46.43 -4.69
N LYS A 566 -47.54 45.75 -4.57
CA LYS A 566 -48.59 46.01 -3.57
C LYS A 566 -49.26 44.69 -3.19
N GLY A 567 -49.49 44.46 -1.90
CA GLY A 567 -50.16 43.24 -1.44
C GLY A 567 -49.59 42.70 -0.13
N GLU A 568 -49.46 41.39 -0.04
CA GLU A 568 -48.87 40.68 1.09
C GLU A 568 -47.90 39.58 0.65
N VAL A 569 -46.88 39.33 1.48
CA VAL A 569 -46.00 38.18 1.43
C VAL A 569 -46.07 37.50 2.78
N PHE A 570 -46.40 36.22 2.81
CA PHE A 570 -46.57 35.49 4.06
C PHE A 570 -45.95 34.10 4.03
N VAL A 571 -45.61 33.61 5.23
CA VAL A 571 -45.09 32.26 5.44
C VAL A 571 -46.14 31.43 6.16
N GLU A 572 -46.47 30.27 5.61
CA GLU A 572 -47.40 29.29 6.18
C GLU A 572 -46.68 27.96 6.37
N ALA A 573 -47.10 27.19 7.37
CA ALA A 573 -46.61 25.84 7.58
C ALA A 573 -47.75 24.90 7.93
N ALA A 574 -47.78 23.73 7.30
CA ALA A 574 -48.77 22.69 7.52
C ALA A 574 -48.08 21.32 7.62
N ILE A 575 -48.71 20.38 8.33
CA ILE A 575 -48.22 19.00 8.40
C ILE A 575 -48.97 18.18 7.36
N ILE A 576 -48.24 17.63 6.39
CA ILE A 576 -48.81 16.77 5.34
C ILE A 576 -47.98 15.50 5.31
N GLN A 577 -48.64 14.34 5.49
CA GLN A 577 -48.00 13.02 5.45
C GLN A 577 -46.78 12.88 6.39
N GLY A 578 -46.86 13.45 7.60
CA GLY A 578 -45.80 13.34 8.61
C GLY A 578 -44.55 14.20 8.35
N ARG A 579 -44.63 15.15 7.41
CA ARG A 579 -43.57 16.15 7.15
C ARG A 579 -44.11 17.56 7.33
N ALA A 580 -43.24 18.47 7.75
CA ALA A 580 -43.55 19.90 7.74
C ALA A 580 -43.45 20.41 6.30
N VAL A 581 -44.54 20.99 5.82
CA VAL A 581 -44.62 21.61 4.52
C VAL A 581 -44.72 23.12 4.73
N VAL A 582 -43.68 23.83 4.33
CA VAL A 582 -43.54 25.28 4.50
C VAL A 582 -43.78 25.95 3.17
N SER A 583 -44.74 26.86 3.11
CA SER A 583 -45.06 27.68 1.94
C SER A 583 -44.71 29.15 2.19
N VAL A 584 -44.06 29.76 1.21
CA VAL A 584 -43.83 31.20 1.14
C VAL A 584 -44.63 31.71 -0.05
N THR A 585 -45.62 32.53 0.22
CA THR A 585 -46.58 33.00 -0.79
C THR A 585 -46.53 34.50 -0.92
N ASP A 586 -46.45 34.97 -2.16
CA ASP A 586 -46.56 36.38 -2.53
C ASP A 586 -47.80 36.62 -3.40
N THR A 587 -48.28 37.86 -3.41
CA THR A 587 -49.43 38.32 -4.23
C THR A 587 -48.98 39.18 -5.41
N GLY A 588 -47.74 38.99 -5.86
CA GLY A 588 -47.06 39.79 -6.88
C GLY A 588 -47.42 39.42 -8.32
N ALA A 589 -46.52 39.75 -9.24
CA ALA A 589 -46.76 39.63 -10.69
C ALA A 589 -46.94 38.18 -11.19
N GLY A 590 -46.52 37.17 -10.42
CA GLY A 590 -46.49 35.78 -10.85
C GLY A 590 -45.55 35.49 -12.02
N MET A 591 -45.51 34.25 -12.48
CA MET A 591 -44.66 33.75 -13.57
C MET A 591 -45.50 33.05 -14.64
N ASP A 592 -45.10 33.16 -15.90
CA ASP A 592 -45.66 32.36 -16.98
C ASP A 592 -45.14 30.92 -16.94
N GLU A 593 -45.79 30.02 -17.68
CA GLU A 593 -45.48 28.58 -17.67
C GLU A 593 -44.03 28.29 -18.14
N ALA A 594 -43.52 29.11 -19.06
CA ALA A 594 -42.15 28.99 -19.57
C ALA A 594 -41.09 29.40 -18.52
N THR A 595 -41.34 30.46 -17.74
CA THR A 595 -40.44 30.90 -16.66
C THR A 595 -40.52 29.95 -15.47
N LEU A 596 -41.71 29.48 -15.09
CA LEU A 596 -41.91 28.53 -13.99
C LEU A 596 -41.15 27.21 -14.21
N ALA A 597 -41.10 26.71 -15.45
CA ALA A 597 -40.38 25.49 -15.79
C ALA A 597 -38.85 25.61 -15.66
N ARG A 598 -38.29 26.82 -15.74
CA ARG A 598 -36.84 27.08 -15.71
C ARG A 598 -36.36 27.75 -14.42
N VAL A 599 -37.27 28.14 -13.52
CA VAL A 599 -36.99 28.98 -12.35
C VAL A 599 -35.94 28.44 -11.37
N PHE A 600 -35.70 27.13 -11.36
CA PHE A 600 -34.71 26.47 -10.50
C PHE A 600 -33.38 26.14 -11.22
N LEU A 601 -33.25 26.43 -12.51
CA LEU A 601 -31.98 26.24 -13.22
C LEU A 601 -30.98 27.35 -12.84
N PRO A 602 -29.69 27.05 -12.72
CA PRO A 602 -28.68 28.07 -12.42
C PRO A 602 -28.65 29.16 -13.50
N TYR A 603 -28.50 30.42 -13.07
CA TYR A 603 -28.35 31.61 -13.92
C TYR A 603 -29.62 32.09 -14.64
N GLU A 604 -30.78 31.50 -14.37
CA GLU A 604 -32.06 31.94 -14.93
C GLU A 604 -32.60 33.18 -14.18
N GLN A 605 -33.11 34.15 -14.93
CA GLN A 605 -33.70 35.40 -14.42
C GLN A 605 -35.00 35.73 -15.19
N GLY A 606 -35.97 36.36 -14.52
CA GLY A 606 -37.20 36.85 -15.16
C GLY A 606 -36.95 38.06 -16.08
N HIS A 607 -37.93 38.44 -16.91
CA HIS A 607 -37.86 39.49 -17.95
C HIS A 607 -37.59 40.94 -17.46
N SER A 608 -37.26 41.14 -16.18
CA SER A 608 -36.91 42.43 -15.60
C SER A 608 -35.49 42.38 -15.04
N ASP A 609 -34.62 43.22 -15.61
CA ASP A 609 -33.16 43.31 -15.38
C ASP A 609 -32.79 43.90 -13.99
N ASN A 610 -33.58 43.57 -12.97
CA ASN A 610 -33.44 44.03 -11.58
C ASN A 610 -32.57 43.07 -10.73
N GLY A 611 -31.48 42.58 -11.29
CA GLY A 611 -30.23 42.46 -10.54
C GLY A 611 -30.04 41.35 -9.50
N GLY A 612 -30.23 40.08 -9.84
CA GLY A 612 -29.66 38.95 -9.08
C GLY A 612 -29.11 37.89 -10.03
N ILE A 613 -28.01 37.19 -9.72
CA ILE A 613 -27.35 36.27 -10.68
C ILE A 613 -28.23 35.07 -11.10
N GLY A 614 -29.35 34.81 -10.41
CA GLY A 614 -30.23 33.66 -10.72
C GLY A 614 -29.76 32.35 -10.05
N LEU A 615 -29.00 32.44 -8.96
CA LEU A 615 -28.47 31.28 -8.22
C LEU A 615 -29.30 30.92 -6.98
N GLY A 616 -29.97 31.91 -6.35
CA GLY A 616 -30.63 31.74 -5.06
C GLY A 616 -31.67 30.62 -5.02
N LEU A 617 -32.54 30.50 -6.03
CA LEU A 617 -33.56 29.44 -6.07
C LEU A 617 -32.97 28.05 -6.34
N GLY A 618 -31.90 27.96 -7.12
CA GLY A 618 -31.14 26.72 -7.33
C GLY A 618 -30.45 26.25 -6.04
N ILE A 619 -29.88 27.19 -5.27
CA ILE A 619 -29.29 26.91 -3.94
C ILE A 619 -30.38 26.46 -2.97
N CYS A 620 -31.52 27.14 -2.89
CA CYS A 620 -32.64 26.72 -2.04
C CYS A 620 -33.12 25.31 -2.34
N LYS A 621 -33.19 24.94 -3.63
CA LYS A 621 -33.59 23.59 -4.04
C LYS A 621 -32.59 22.54 -3.57
N GLN A 622 -31.29 22.76 -3.78
CA GLN A 622 -30.24 21.85 -3.31
C GLN A 622 -30.20 21.74 -1.78
N LEU A 623 -30.37 22.86 -1.06
CA LEU A 623 -30.43 22.84 0.40
C LEU A 623 -31.66 22.07 0.90
N ALA A 624 -32.84 22.27 0.31
CA ALA A 624 -34.04 21.50 0.67
C ALA A 624 -33.88 19.99 0.39
N GLU A 625 -33.22 19.62 -0.72
CA GLU A 625 -32.90 18.23 -1.05
C GLU A 625 -31.90 17.62 -0.05
N LEU A 626 -30.88 18.36 0.37
CA LEU A 626 -29.93 17.92 1.41
C LEU A 626 -30.63 17.71 2.78
N HIS A 627 -31.67 18.48 3.09
CA HIS A 627 -32.51 18.29 4.29
C HIS A 627 -33.45 17.07 4.18
N GLY A 628 -33.38 16.29 3.09
CA GLY A 628 -34.27 15.16 2.83
C GLY A 628 -35.66 15.56 2.33
N GLY A 629 -35.83 16.81 1.92
CA GLY A 629 -37.07 17.40 1.42
C GLY A 629 -37.05 17.69 -0.08
N THR A 630 -38.03 18.46 -0.54
CA THR A 630 -38.18 18.90 -1.93
C THR A 630 -38.68 20.34 -1.96
N LEU A 631 -38.17 21.18 -2.86
CA LEU A 631 -38.69 22.52 -3.13
C LEU A 631 -39.45 22.54 -4.46
N THR A 632 -40.67 23.07 -4.45
CA THR A 632 -41.56 23.21 -5.60
C THR A 632 -42.11 24.64 -5.68
N ALA A 633 -42.57 25.06 -6.86
CA ALA A 633 -43.16 26.37 -7.06
C ALA A 633 -44.47 26.25 -7.85
N ARG A 634 -45.45 27.07 -7.47
CA ARG A 634 -46.69 27.30 -8.22
C ARG A 634 -46.84 28.79 -8.42
N SER A 635 -47.20 29.22 -9.62
CA SER A 635 -47.34 30.63 -9.91
C SER A 635 -48.46 30.86 -10.90
N TRP A 636 -49.15 31.98 -10.75
CA TRP A 636 -50.23 32.39 -11.63
C TRP A 636 -49.97 33.82 -12.07
N PRO A 637 -49.84 34.10 -13.38
CA PRO A 637 -49.62 35.45 -13.88
C PRO A 637 -50.66 36.45 -13.31
N GLY A 638 -50.17 37.52 -12.70
CA GLY A 638 -50.95 38.59 -12.08
C GLY A 638 -51.63 38.24 -10.75
N LYS A 639 -51.41 37.04 -10.18
CA LYS A 639 -52.01 36.59 -8.91
C LYS A 639 -50.99 36.17 -7.85
N GLY A 640 -49.70 36.13 -8.19
CA GLY A 640 -48.61 35.83 -7.26
C GLY A 640 -47.98 34.45 -7.42
N THR A 641 -47.01 34.14 -6.55
CA THR A 641 -46.25 32.88 -6.53
C THR A 641 -46.27 32.25 -5.14
N GLU A 642 -46.37 30.93 -5.10
CA GLU A 642 -46.22 30.07 -3.93
C GLU A 642 -44.99 29.18 -4.11
N PHE A 643 -44.00 29.31 -3.22
CA PHE A 643 -42.88 28.39 -3.11
C PHE A 643 -43.08 27.47 -1.91
N GLN A 644 -43.05 26.16 -2.13
CA GLN A 644 -43.33 25.15 -1.11
C GLN A 644 -42.15 24.20 -0.96
N PHE A 645 -41.60 24.08 0.26
CA PHE A 645 -40.58 23.10 0.59
C PHE A 645 -40.96 22.21 1.77
N THR A 646 -40.35 21.03 1.84
CA THR A 646 -40.64 20.03 2.88
C THR A 646 -39.46 19.81 3.81
N LEU A 647 -39.74 19.59 5.09
CA LEU A 647 -38.76 19.25 6.13
C LEU A 647 -39.23 18.05 6.95
N PRO A 648 -38.31 17.20 7.44
CA PRO A 648 -38.65 16.16 8.39
C PRO A 648 -39.07 16.77 9.75
N LEU A 649 -40.10 16.20 10.38
CA LEU A 649 -40.44 16.49 11.77
C LEU A 649 -39.44 15.79 12.70
N ALA A 650 -39.17 16.35 13.88
CA ALA A 650 -38.46 15.59 14.91
C ALA A 650 -39.40 14.53 15.49
N ASP A 651 -38.92 13.28 15.64
CA ASP A 651 -39.72 12.19 16.19
C ASP A 651 -40.11 12.48 17.65
N SER A 652 -41.39 12.37 17.97
CA SER A 652 -41.97 12.62 19.29
C SER A 652 -41.89 11.42 20.24
N GLN A 653 -40.89 10.55 20.09
CA GLN A 653 -40.63 9.43 21.00
C GLN A 653 -39.21 9.46 21.56
N SER A 654 -39.07 10.11 22.71
CA SER A 654 -38.17 9.67 23.78
C SER A 654 -38.82 10.08 25.10
N PRO A 655 -39.10 9.14 26.02
CA PRO A 655 -39.62 9.45 27.34
C PRO A 655 -38.44 9.77 28.27
N ASP A 656 -38.44 10.98 28.83
CA ASP A 656 -38.17 11.16 30.25
C ASP A 656 -38.78 12.48 30.70
N GLY A 657 -39.73 12.37 31.61
CA GLY A 657 -40.43 13.49 32.20
C GLY A 657 -39.64 14.10 33.35
N THR A 658 -39.73 15.41 33.49
CA THR A 658 -40.06 16.14 34.74
C THR A 658 -39.98 17.65 34.46
N GLY A 659 -41.06 18.40 34.73
CA GLY A 659 -41.04 19.87 34.66
C GLY A 659 -42.37 20.54 34.33
N ASP A 660 -43.24 20.64 35.34
CA ASP A 660 -44.34 21.58 35.62
C ASP A 660 -45.08 22.38 34.49
N PRO A 661 -46.43 22.35 34.41
CA PRO A 661 -47.24 23.10 33.43
C PRO A 661 -47.42 24.61 33.64
N ASP A 662 -46.84 25.24 34.67
CA ASP A 662 -47.24 26.59 35.12
C ASP A 662 -46.34 27.77 34.70
N ALA A 663 -45.40 27.60 33.76
CA ALA A 663 -44.52 28.69 33.31
C ALA A 663 -45.06 29.52 32.12
N ALA A 664 -46.39 29.54 31.89
CA ALA A 664 -47.02 30.22 30.75
C ALA A 664 -47.39 31.70 30.99
N ALA A 665 -46.87 32.36 32.02
CA ALA A 665 -47.15 33.77 32.24
C ALA A 665 -45.97 34.49 32.92
N GLN A 666 -45.11 35.15 32.14
CA GLN A 666 -44.65 36.54 32.37
C GLN A 666 -43.85 37.08 31.14
N PRO A 667 -43.89 38.40 30.88
CA PRO A 667 -43.51 39.01 29.61
C PRO A 667 -42.00 39.25 29.48
N TRP A 668 -41.52 39.19 28.24
CA TRP A 668 -40.13 39.38 27.86
C TRP A 668 -39.65 40.80 28.14
N ASN A 669 -38.87 40.96 29.19
CA ASN A 669 -37.93 42.05 29.36
C ASN A 669 -36.79 41.52 30.22
N HIS A 670 -35.71 41.05 29.60
CA HIS A 670 -34.35 41.34 30.05
C HIS A 670 -33.34 40.84 29.02
N VAL A 671 -32.71 41.83 28.40
CA VAL A 671 -31.40 41.78 27.77
C VAL A 671 -30.33 41.38 28.81
N TRP A 672 -29.33 40.60 28.37
CA TRP A 672 -28.02 40.30 28.99
C TRP A 672 -27.97 40.13 30.52
N ALA A 673 -27.83 38.88 30.99
CA ALA A 673 -27.03 38.53 32.17
C ALA A 673 -26.76 37.03 32.20
N ALA A 674 -25.65 36.67 32.82
CA ALA A 674 -24.95 35.40 32.76
C ALA A 674 -25.48 34.30 33.70
N GLU A 675 -24.83 33.14 33.60
CA GLU A 675 -24.72 32.04 34.58
C GLU A 675 -25.97 31.14 34.75
N GLU A 676 -25.91 29.82 34.94
CA GLU A 676 -24.87 28.77 34.98
C GLU A 676 -25.62 27.41 34.99
N SER A 677 -25.02 26.33 34.50
CA SER A 677 -25.59 24.97 34.38
C SER A 677 -25.78 24.24 35.74
N PRO A 678 -26.46 23.05 35.78
CA PRO A 678 -25.69 21.79 35.77
C PRO A 678 -26.38 20.53 35.15
N LEU A 679 -25.60 19.76 34.35
CA LEU A 679 -25.26 18.31 34.51
C LEU A 679 -26.41 17.28 34.71
N LEU A 680 -26.55 16.08 34.12
CA LEU A 680 -25.82 15.04 33.34
C LEU A 680 -26.96 14.11 32.76
N ALA A 681 -26.86 13.21 31.77
CA ALA A 681 -25.85 12.18 31.50
C ALA A 681 -26.07 11.53 30.09
N HIS A 682 -24.97 11.35 29.35
CA HIS A 682 -24.48 10.18 28.56
C HIS A 682 -25.47 9.31 27.72
N GLU A 683 -25.17 8.86 26.50
CA GLU A 683 -23.87 8.54 25.89
C GLU A 683 -23.95 8.22 24.36
N GLU A 684 -22.79 8.37 23.70
CA GLU A 684 -22.32 7.80 22.41
C GLU A 684 -22.87 8.26 21.03
N SER A 685 -22.08 9.11 20.33
CA SER A 685 -21.38 8.78 19.06
C SER A 685 -21.14 10.01 18.15
N GLY A 686 -19.86 10.32 17.86
CA GLY A 686 -19.42 11.00 16.63
C GLY A 686 -19.36 12.54 16.59
N SER A 687 -18.60 13.19 17.50
CA SER A 687 -18.43 14.65 17.61
C SER A 687 -17.66 15.31 16.45
N TRP A 688 -18.32 16.26 15.75
CA TRP A 688 -17.64 17.40 15.11
C TRP A 688 -17.50 18.51 16.15
N ILE A 689 -16.26 18.94 16.35
CA ILE A 689 -15.82 19.95 17.31
C ILE A 689 -16.57 21.27 17.09
N GLU A 690 -17.42 21.62 18.05
CA GLU A 690 -18.00 22.94 18.23
C GLU A 690 -16.86 23.85 18.76
N LEU A 691 -16.47 24.87 17.99
CA LEU A 691 -15.49 25.88 18.40
C LEU A 691 -16.11 26.82 19.45
N ALA A 692 -16.36 26.30 20.64
CA ALA A 692 -16.27 27.07 21.87
C ALA A 692 -14.79 27.04 22.33
N PRO A 693 -14.30 28.03 23.10
CA PRO A 693 -13.02 27.86 23.78
C PRO A 693 -13.16 26.64 24.68
N PRO A 694 -12.28 25.63 24.59
CA PRO A 694 -12.41 24.44 25.40
C PRO A 694 -12.36 24.83 26.88
N GLU A 695 -13.15 24.13 27.69
CA GLU A 695 -13.13 24.29 29.15
C GLU A 695 -11.69 24.40 29.66
N MET A 696 -11.39 25.57 30.23
CA MET A 696 -10.09 25.91 30.78
C MET A 696 -9.91 25.20 32.14
N GLY A 697 -9.57 23.90 32.11
CA GLY A 697 -9.14 23.08 33.26
C GLY A 697 -9.74 21.67 33.19
N THR A 698 -9.04 20.56 33.45
CA THR A 698 -7.93 20.37 34.39
C THR A 698 -7.02 19.19 34.00
N HIS A 699 -5.73 19.47 33.85
CA HIS A 699 -4.66 18.58 34.28
C HIS A 699 -3.67 19.42 35.09
N GLY A 700 -4.08 19.81 36.30
CA GLY A 700 -3.24 20.19 37.45
C GLY A 700 -2.18 21.31 37.35
N VAL A 701 -1.85 21.85 36.18
CA VAL A 701 -0.72 22.78 36.00
C VAL A 701 -1.20 24.08 35.34
N LYS A 702 -1.13 25.19 36.08
CA LYS A 702 -1.39 26.54 35.55
C LYS A 702 -0.25 26.95 34.62
N GLN A 703 -0.59 27.55 33.48
CA GLN A 703 0.38 28.02 32.49
C GLN A 703 0.90 29.42 32.87
N ASN A 704 2.21 29.64 32.82
CA ASN A 704 2.85 30.88 33.25
C ASN A 704 2.98 31.86 32.09
N ILE A 705 2.31 33.01 32.18
CA ILE A 705 2.34 34.08 31.17
C ILE A 705 3.08 35.29 31.74
N LEU A 706 4.06 35.80 30.99
CA LEU A 706 4.74 37.06 31.30
C LEU A 706 4.09 38.20 30.51
N ALA A 707 3.50 39.18 31.19
CA ALA A 707 2.86 40.34 30.57
C ALA A 707 3.72 41.60 30.78
N ILE A 708 4.08 42.27 29.68
CA ILE A 708 4.92 43.49 29.69
C ILE A 708 4.18 44.66 29.05
N ASP A 709 4.01 45.74 29.82
CA ASP A 709 3.44 47.02 29.39
C ASP A 709 3.95 48.11 30.35
N ASP A 710 4.23 49.32 29.87
CA ASP A 710 4.70 50.42 30.70
C ASP A 710 3.54 51.13 31.44
N ASP A 711 2.30 50.93 30.99
CA ASP A 711 1.10 51.40 31.67
C ASP A 711 0.56 50.33 32.65
N PRO A 712 0.57 50.58 33.97
CA PRO A 712 0.05 49.65 34.96
C PRO A 712 -1.45 49.35 34.79
N VAL A 713 -2.22 50.24 34.16
CA VAL A 713 -3.64 50.02 33.86
C VAL A 713 -3.81 48.92 32.81
N ASN A 714 -2.98 48.91 31.76
CA ASN A 714 -3.02 47.87 30.73
C ASN A 714 -2.69 46.49 31.31
N LEU A 715 -1.70 46.41 32.22
CA LEU A 715 -1.36 45.17 32.92
C LEU A 715 -2.53 44.64 33.77
N GLN A 716 -3.28 45.51 34.45
CA GLN A 716 -4.48 45.14 35.20
C GLN A 716 -5.61 44.65 34.29
N VAL A 717 -5.81 45.28 33.12
CA VAL A 717 -6.80 44.86 32.13
C VAL A 717 -6.46 43.48 31.57
N LEU A 718 -5.19 43.22 31.21
CA LEU A 718 -4.73 41.91 30.75
C LEU A 718 -4.94 40.84 31.84
N ALA A 719 -4.61 41.17 33.09
CA ALA A 719 -4.84 40.28 34.23
C ALA A 719 -6.33 40.00 34.46
N GLY A 720 -7.21 40.99 34.29
CA GLY A 720 -8.66 40.82 34.42
C GLY A 720 -9.28 40.00 33.28
N ILE A 721 -8.78 40.13 32.05
CA ILE A 721 -9.30 39.36 30.90
C ILE A 721 -8.85 37.90 30.94
N LEU A 722 -7.59 37.64 31.33
CA LEU A 722 -6.97 36.31 31.26
C LEU A 722 -6.90 35.59 32.61
N GLY A 723 -7.26 36.24 33.71
CA GLY A 723 -7.18 35.74 35.09
C GLY A 723 -8.20 34.67 35.47
N ASN A 724 -8.37 33.64 34.64
CA ASN A 724 -9.13 32.42 34.96
C ASN A 724 -8.21 31.31 35.53
N ASP A 725 -8.79 30.20 35.97
CA ASP A 725 -8.08 29.10 36.66
C ASP A 725 -6.93 28.43 35.88
N SER A 726 -6.78 28.70 34.58
CA SER A 726 -5.77 28.07 33.71
C SER A 726 -4.46 28.86 33.54
N TYR A 727 -4.41 30.15 33.88
CA TYR A 727 -3.24 31.01 33.63
C TYR A 727 -2.73 31.69 34.90
N THR A 728 -1.40 31.75 35.06
CA THR A 728 -0.71 32.57 36.05
C THR A 728 -0.03 33.72 35.33
N ILE A 729 -0.51 34.95 35.53
CA ILE A 729 0.00 36.13 34.84
C ILE A 729 0.97 36.87 35.76
N THR A 730 2.21 37.02 35.32
CA THR A 730 3.22 37.83 36.02
C THR A 730 3.47 39.13 35.26
N PRO A 731 3.25 40.30 35.89
CA PRO A 731 3.51 41.59 35.25
C PRO A 731 5.00 41.98 35.28
N ALA A 732 5.44 42.69 34.26
CA ALA A 732 6.72 43.42 34.22
C ALA A 732 6.49 44.82 33.63
N ALA A 733 7.05 45.85 34.25
CA ALA A 733 6.78 47.25 33.87
C ALA A 733 7.69 47.75 32.73
N ASN A 734 8.72 46.98 32.36
CA ASN A 734 9.64 47.31 31.27
C ASN A 734 10.42 46.07 30.80
N ALA A 735 11.08 46.19 29.65
CA ALA A 735 11.84 45.11 29.03
C ALA A 735 13.04 44.61 29.89
N ALA A 736 13.68 45.48 30.67
CA ALA A 736 14.82 45.09 31.51
C ALA A 736 14.39 44.19 32.67
N GLU A 737 13.25 44.50 33.29
CA GLU A 737 12.62 43.64 34.28
C GLU A 737 12.18 42.30 33.68
N ALA A 738 11.59 42.33 32.49
CA ALA A 738 11.18 41.11 31.77
C ALA A 738 12.36 40.16 31.50
N LEU A 739 13.50 40.69 31.03
CA LEU A 739 14.70 39.88 30.79
C LEU A 739 15.27 39.25 32.08
N LYS A 740 15.19 39.95 33.22
CA LYS A 740 15.59 39.42 34.53
C LYS A 740 14.64 38.32 35.04
N GLN A 741 13.35 38.46 34.77
CA GLN A 741 12.34 37.44 35.11
C GLN A 741 12.44 36.19 34.23
N LEU A 742 12.83 36.35 32.95
CA LEU A 742 13.11 35.24 32.03
C LEU A 742 14.29 34.36 32.51
N GLU A 743 15.22 34.89 33.29
CA GLU A 743 16.37 34.13 33.82
C GLU A 743 16.01 33.22 35.01
N ASN A 744 14.91 33.49 35.72
CA ASN A 744 14.58 32.85 37.00
C ASN A 744 13.28 32.02 36.97
N GLY A 745 12.56 31.96 35.83
CA GLY A 745 11.25 31.31 35.71
C GLY A 745 11.08 30.46 34.44
N GLN A 746 10.10 29.55 34.46
CA GLN A 746 9.61 28.85 33.27
C GLN A 746 8.34 29.54 32.76
N TRP A 747 8.33 29.87 31.47
CA TRP A 747 7.29 30.68 30.83
C TRP A 747 6.71 29.94 29.62
N ASP A 748 5.38 30.01 29.49
CA ASP A 748 4.62 29.39 28.41
C ASP A 748 4.24 30.38 27.31
N LEU A 749 4.16 31.67 27.64
CA LEU A 749 3.87 32.76 26.71
C LEU A 749 4.42 34.09 27.25
N VAL A 750 4.91 34.94 26.34
CA VAL A 750 5.20 36.36 26.60
C VAL A 750 4.19 37.21 25.85
N ILE A 751 3.54 38.16 26.53
CA ILE A 751 2.68 39.19 25.94
C ILE A 751 3.38 40.53 26.17
N SER A 752 3.76 41.24 25.10
CA SER A 752 4.51 42.51 25.23
C SER A 752 3.85 43.62 24.42
N ASP A 753 3.77 44.82 24.99
CA ASP A 753 3.54 46.02 24.19
C ASP A 753 4.71 46.27 23.23
N VAL A 754 4.41 46.83 22.06
CA VAL A 754 5.39 47.26 21.07
C VAL A 754 6.04 48.58 21.48
N MET A 755 5.24 49.52 22.00
CA MET A 755 5.64 50.92 22.22
C MET A 755 6.03 51.18 23.69
N MET A 756 7.17 50.66 24.12
CA MET A 756 7.67 50.85 25.49
C MET A 756 8.88 51.80 25.56
N PRO A 757 9.06 52.58 26.63
CA PRO A 757 10.23 53.41 26.85
C PRO A 757 11.53 52.60 27.00
N GLY A 758 12.61 53.10 26.39
CA GLY A 758 13.96 52.53 26.51
C GLY A 758 14.25 51.37 25.56
N MET A 759 13.43 50.31 25.58
CA MET A 759 13.54 49.17 24.66
C MET A 759 12.15 48.79 24.14
N SER A 760 12.01 48.75 22.82
CA SER A 760 10.75 48.42 22.16
C SER A 760 10.41 46.92 22.29
N GLY A 761 9.13 46.57 22.13
CA GLY A 761 8.69 45.16 22.11
C GLY A 761 9.36 44.34 21.00
N TYR A 762 9.72 44.97 19.87
CA TYR A 762 10.48 44.32 18.81
C TYR A 762 11.92 43.98 19.22
N GLU A 763 12.60 44.90 19.91
CA GLU A 763 13.97 44.67 20.41
C GLU A 763 13.98 43.62 21.54
N LEU A 764 12.98 43.65 22.43
CA LEU A 764 12.79 42.63 23.45
C LEU A 764 12.56 41.25 22.81
N THR A 765 11.73 41.18 21.77
CA THR A 765 11.48 39.92 21.04
C THR A 765 12.78 39.38 20.43
N LYS A 766 13.61 40.23 19.82
CA LYS A 766 14.92 39.81 19.29
C LYS A 766 15.84 39.27 20.40
N ALA A 767 15.89 39.95 21.55
CA ALA A 767 16.68 39.49 22.70
C ALA A 767 16.17 38.15 23.28
N ILE A 768 14.87 37.89 23.24
CA ILE A 768 14.29 36.59 23.60
C ILE A 768 14.75 35.50 22.62
N ARG A 769 14.80 35.82 21.31
CA ARG A 769 15.17 34.86 20.24
C ARG A 769 16.64 34.46 20.24
N GLU A 770 17.51 35.20 20.92
CA GLU A 770 18.89 34.78 21.17
C GLU A 770 18.98 33.57 22.11
N ARG A 771 17.95 33.35 22.96
CA ARG A 771 17.93 32.32 24.01
C ARG A 771 16.86 31.26 23.82
N TYR A 772 15.73 31.60 23.20
CA TYR A 772 14.58 30.70 23.02
C TYR A 772 14.08 30.71 21.58
N SER A 773 13.88 29.53 20.99
CA SER A 773 13.24 29.40 19.68
C SER A 773 11.76 29.80 19.73
N ILE A 774 11.19 30.04 18.54
CA ILE A 774 9.77 30.40 18.34
C ILE A 774 8.80 29.39 18.99
N SER A 775 9.16 28.10 18.98
CA SER A 775 8.37 27.03 19.58
C SER A 775 8.63 26.82 21.07
N GLU A 776 9.78 27.27 21.57
CA GLU A 776 10.15 27.14 22.98
C GLU A 776 9.55 28.25 23.84
N LEU A 777 9.46 29.48 23.32
CA LEU A 777 8.80 30.58 24.01
C LEU A 777 8.04 31.45 23.01
N PRO A 778 6.71 31.25 22.88
CA PRO A 778 5.87 32.10 22.06
C PRO A 778 5.83 33.54 22.57
N VAL A 779 5.82 34.50 21.64
CA VAL A 779 5.69 35.94 21.94
C VAL A 779 4.50 36.53 21.18
N LEU A 780 3.56 37.14 21.90
CA LEU A 780 2.42 37.90 21.38
C LEU A 780 2.68 39.40 21.55
N LEU A 781 2.66 40.16 20.46
CA LEU A 781 2.87 41.61 20.50
C LEU A 781 1.55 42.39 20.51
N LEU A 782 1.40 43.37 21.40
CA LEU A 782 0.27 44.29 21.42
C LEU A 782 0.69 45.62 20.77
N THR A 783 -0.08 46.15 19.82
CA THR A 783 0.28 47.38 19.09
C THR A 783 -0.90 48.34 18.94
N ALA A 784 -0.67 49.65 19.10
CA ALA A 784 -1.66 50.68 18.81
C ALA A 784 -1.77 51.04 17.31
N ARG A 785 -0.88 50.49 16.47
CA ARG A 785 -0.85 50.75 15.02
C ARG A 785 -1.24 49.50 14.24
N SER A 786 -2.20 49.65 13.33
CA SER A 786 -2.70 48.58 12.44
C SER A 786 -2.10 48.64 11.02
N GLN A 787 -1.00 49.38 10.81
CA GLN A 787 -0.36 49.46 9.50
C GLN A 787 0.40 48.17 9.18
N GLN A 788 0.36 47.74 7.92
CA GLN A 788 1.03 46.52 7.46
C GLN A 788 2.54 46.50 7.80
N ALA A 789 3.22 47.66 7.76
CA ALA A 789 4.63 47.76 8.08
C ALA A 789 4.97 47.35 9.53
N ASP A 790 4.10 47.68 10.49
CA ASP A 790 4.29 47.37 11.92
C ASP A 790 4.07 45.87 12.19
N ILE A 791 3.19 45.24 11.41
CA ILE A 791 2.93 43.79 11.45
C ILE A 791 4.14 43.02 10.92
N TYR A 792 4.67 43.43 9.76
CA TYR A 792 5.88 42.83 9.18
C TYR A 792 7.09 42.98 10.12
N ALA A 793 7.24 44.12 10.79
CA ALA A 793 8.30 44.35 11.76
C ALA A 793 8.20 43.40 12.96
N GLY A 794 6.99 43.13 13.46
CA GLY A 794 6.74 42.19 14.55
C GLY A 794 7.13 40.75 14.22
N PHE A 795 6.68 40.24 13.08
CA PHE A 795 7.07 38.89 12.64
C PHE A 795 8.56 38.79 12.31
N SER A 796 9.16 39.84 11.71
CA SER A 796 10.60 39.87 11.41
C SER A 796 11.46 39.92 12.67
N ALA A 797 10.95 40.45 13.78
CA ALA A 797 11.60 40.41 15.08
C ALA A 797 11.51 39.04 15.77
N GLY A 798 10.66 38.13 15.25
CA GLY A 798 10.48 36.77 15.76
C GLY A 798 9.25 36.57 16.64
N ALA A 799 8.26 37.48 16.60
CA ALA A 799 6.99 37.29 17.30
C ALA A 799 6.17 36.17 16.65
N ASN A 800 5.36 35.47 17.46
CA ASN A 800 4.50 34.40 17.00
C ASN A 800 3.17 34.92 16.48
N ASP A 801 2.66 35.99 17.08
CA ASP A 801 1.43 36.66 16.66
C ASP A 801 1.42 38.12 17.17
N TYR A 802 0.45 38.90 16.73
CA TYR A 802 0.23 40.28 17.20
C TYR A 802 -1.26 40.58 17.37
N LEU A 803 -1.58 41.62 18.14
CA LEU A 803 -2.95 42.06 18.36
C LEU A 803 -3.02 43.59 18.49
N THR A 804 -4.03 44.21 17.88
CA THR A 804 -4.19 45.66 17.87
C THR A 804 -4.92 46.17 19.12
N LYS A 805 -4.42 47.24 19.73
CA LYS A 805 -5.09 47.96 20.83
C LYS A 805 -6.17 48.91 20.25
N PRO A 806 -7.37 49.04 20.85
CA PRO A 806 -7.83 48.38 22.08
C PRO A 806 -8.08 46.88 21.87
N VAL A 807 -7.70 46.08 22.87
CA VAL A 807 -7.70 44.62 22.80
C VAL A 807 -9.12 44.07 22.97
N ASP A 808 -9.62 43.31 21.99
CA ASP A 808 -10.85 42.54 22.15
C ASP A 808 -10.61 41.35 23.09
N ALA A 809 -11.47 41.20 24.11
CA ALA A 809 -11.28 40.21 25.16
C ALA A 809 -11.41 38.76 24.64
N LEU A 810 -12.27 38.53 23.65
CA LEU A 810 -12.47 37.20 23.07
C LEU A 810 -11.31 36.85 22.15
N GLU A 811 -10.87 37.80 21.32
CA GLU A 811 -9.71 37.63 20.45
C GLU A 811 -8.45 37.35 21.27
N LEU A 812 -8.17 38.13 22.32
CA LEU A 812 -7.01 37.90 23.20
C LEU A 812 -7.04 36.50 23.81
N LYS A 813 -8.19 36.05 24.32
CA LYS A 813 -8.35 34.71 24.91
C LYS A 813 -8.01 33.61 23.91
N TYR A 814 -8.52 33.70 22.67
CA TYR A 814 -8.23 32.68 21.65
C TYR A 814 -6.78 32.70 21.16
N ARG A 815 -6.15 33.88 21.06
CA ARG A 815 -4.74 34.03 20.69
C ARG A 815 -3.82 33.41 21.74
N VAL A 816 -4.08 33.74 23.01
CA VAL A 816 -3.35 33.19 24.15
C VAL A 816 -3.53 31.67 24.21
N TRP A 817 -4.77 31.19 24.13
CA TRP A 817 -5.07 29.75 24.11
C TRP A 817 -4.36 29.00 22.97
N SER A 818 -4.37 29.57 21.75
CA SER A 818 -3.72 28.94 20.60
C SER A 818 -2.20 28.82 20.80
N LEU A 819 -1.57 29.89 21.28
CA LEU A 819 -0.12 29.92 21.48
C LEU A 819 0.32 29.03 22.65
N THR A 820 -0.43 28.99 23.76
CA THR A 820 -0.09 28.12 24.89
C THR A 820 -0.39 26.65 24.59
N THR A 821 -1.45 26.36 23.84
CA THR A 821 -1.72 25.00 23.32
C THR A 821 -0.64 24.55 22.35
N LEU A 822 -0.15 25.42 21.45
CA LEU A 822 0.97 25.12 20.56
C LEU A 822 2.21 24.74 21.37
N LYS A 823 2.61 25.58 22.33
CA LYS A 823 3.75 25.31 23.21
C LYS A 823 3.62 23.97 23.94
N ARG A 824 2.44 23.68 24.48
CA ARG A 824 2.13 22.42 25.16
C ARG A 824 2.28 21.22 24.22
N SER A 825 1.65 21.27 23.04
CA SER A 825 1.69 20.17 22.07
C SER A 825 3.10 19.84 21.58
N VAL A 826 3.94 20.86 21.38
CA VAL A 826 5.34 20.67 21.00
C VAL A 826 6.12 20.02 22.15
N THR A 827 5.89 20.47 23.38
CA THR A 827 6.56 19.94 24.57
C THR A 827 6.14 18.48 24.84
N GLU A 828 4.85 18.16 24.74
CA GLU A 828 4.32 16.80 24.86
C GLU A 828 4.87 15.88 23.76
N ARG A 829 4.93 16.34 22.51
CA ARG A 829 5.49 15.56 21.40
C ARG A 829 6.96 15.25 21.61
N LEU A 830 7.77 16.24 21.99
CA LEU A 830 9.19 16.04 22.26
C LEU A 830 9.40 15.07 23.43
N ARG A 831 8.54 15.14 24.45
CA ARG A 831 8.56 14.22 25.59
C ARG A 831 8.17 12.79 25.20
N LEU A 832 7.16 12.61 24.38
CA LEU A 832 6.74 11.29 23.86
C LEU A 832 7.79 10.69 22.93
N GLU A 833 8.41 11.50 22.06
CA GLU A 833 9.48 11.07 21.18
C GLU A 833 10.71 10.63 21.97
N ALA A 834 11.09 11.41 23.00
CA ALA A 834 12.17 11.03 23.92
C ALA A 834 11.83 9.74 24.70
N ALA A 835 10.60 9.60 25.20
CA ALA A 835 10.16 8.39 25.89
C ALA A 835 10.14 7.16 24.96
N TYR A 836 9.72 7.33 23.71
CA TYR A 836 9.71 6.28 22.69
C TYR A 836 11.13 5.81 22.30
N LEU A 837 12.05 6.74 22.07
CA LEU A 837 13.45 6.43 21.79
C LEU A 837 14.12 5.69 22.96
N GLN A 838 13.70 5.99 24.19
CA GLN A 838 14.20 5.33 25.39
C GLN A 838 13.53 3.98 25.70
N ALA A 839 12.33 3.72 25.18
CA ALA A 839 11.61 2.45 25.31
C ALA A 839 12.12 1.34 24.36
N GLN A 840 13.16 1.61 23.55
CA GLN A 840 13.76 0.61 22.68
C GLN A 840 14.50 -0.47 23.49
N ILE A 841 13.92 -1.68 23.54
CA ILE A 841 14.61 -2.86 24.06
C ILE A 841 15.62 -3.34 23.02
N HIS A 842 16.85 -3.65 23.46
CA HIS A 842 17.86 -4.24 22.58
C HIS A 842 17.37 -5.60 22.06
N PRO A 843 17.23 -5.81 20.73
CA PRO A 843 16.69 -7.05 20.18
C PRO A 843 17.45 -8.29 20.68
N HIS A 844 18.76 -8.16 20.84
CA HIS A 844 19.62 -9.23 21.35
C HIS A 844 19.28 -9.64 22.79
N PHE A 845 18.85 -8.73 23.66
CA PHE A 845 18.42 -9.09 25.02
C PHE A 845 17.18 -9.98 24.98
N LEU A 846 16.16 -9.59 24.18
CA LEU A 846 14.92 -10.36 24.03
C LEU A 846 15.15 -11.78 23.54
N PHE A 847 15.93 -11.94 22.45
CA PHE A 847 16.22 -13.26 21.88
C PHE A 847 16.99 -14.14 22.86
N ASN A 848 17.95 -13.58 23.60
CA ASN A 848 18.72 -14.34 24.57
C ASN A 848 17.87 -14.80 25.75
N THR A 849 17.00 -13.94 26.29
CA THR A 849 16.10 -14.34 27.39
C THR A 849 15.14 -15.44 26.94
N LEU A 850 14.57 -15.34 25.73
CA LEU A 850 13.71 -16.39 25.17
C LEU A 850 14.47 -17.71 24.98
N ASN A 851 15.71 -17.67 24.49
CA ASN A 851 16.55 -18.86 24.36
C ASN A 851 16.86 -19.49 25.73
N SER A 852 17.12 -18.69 26.76
CA SER A 852 17.32 -19.18 28.13
C SER A 852 16.05 -19.82 28.71
N ILE A 853 14.87 -19.25 28.43
CA ILE A 853 13.58 -19.85 28.83
C ILE A 853 13.37 -21.19 28.12
N LEU A 854 13.61 -21.24 26.80
CA LEU A 854 13.50 -22.47 26.01
C LEU A 854 14.48 -23.55 26.47
N ALA A 855 15.73 -23.19 26.75
CA ALA A 855 16.73 -24.14 27.24
C ALA A 855 16.37 -24.74 28.61
N LEU A 856 15.65 -23.99 29.45
CA LEU A 856 15.20 -24.46 30.76
C LEU A 856 13.93 -25.32 30.71
N SER A 857 13.21 -25.41 29.58
CA SER A 857 11.94 -26.17 29.52
C SER A 857 12.11 -27.64 29.86
N ASP A 858 13.25 -28.21 29.51
CA ASP A 858 13.55 -29.63 29.66
C ASP A 858 14.47 -29.91 30.87
N ILE A 859 15.02 -28.87 31.50
CA ILE A 859 16.03 -28.98 32.57
C ILE A 859 15.44 -28.66 33.94
N ASP A 860 14.76 -27.52 34.07
CA ASP A 860 14.22 -27.04 35.35
C ASP A 860 12.96 -26.18 35.10
N PRO A 861 11.77 -26.80 35.09
CA PRO A 861 10.52 -26.11 34.76
C PRO A 861 10.14 -25.05 35.80
N ASP A 862 10.56 -25.18 37.06
CA ASP A 862 10.31 -24.18 38.10
C ASP A 862 11.15 -22.93 37.88
N LYS A 863 12.43 -23.10 37.53
CA LYS A 863 13.33 -22.00 37.16
C LYS A 863 12.87 -21.33 35.86
N MET A 864 12.41 -22.11 34.88
CA MET A 864 11.81 -21.62 33.64
C MET A 864 10.61 -20.72 33.91
N ARG A 865 9.68 -21.13 34.78
CA ARG A 865 8.51 -20.32 35.15
C ARG A 865 8.92 -19.00 35.81
N LYS A 866 9.85 -19.03 36.78
CA LYS A 866 10.35 -17.81 37.46
C LYS A 866 11.03 -16.85 36.48
N LEU A 867 11.82 -17.38 35.54
CA LEU A 867 12.46 -16.58 34.49
C LEU A 867 11.43 -15.96 33.54
N ALA A 868 10.40 -16.73 33.15
CA ALA A 868 9.31 -16.22 32.32
C ALA A 868 8.47 -15.13 33.03
N GLU A 869 8.22 -15.28 34.33
CA GLU A 869 7.55 -14.27 35.16
C GLU A 869 8.38 -12.99 35.27
N ALA A 870 9.69 -13.11 35.53
CA ALA A 870 10.61 -11.98 35.59
C ALA A 870 10.70 -11.26 34.24
N PHE A 871 10.76 -12.01 33.13
CA PHE A 871 10.75 -11.46 31.78
C PHE A 871 9.45 -10.72 31.46
N THR A 872 8.30 -11.32 31.80
CA THR A 872 6.99 -10.67 31.61
C THR A 872 6.86 -9.39 32.46
N SER A 873 7.35 -9.42 33.71
CA SER A 873 7.41 -8.25 34.58
C SER A 873 8.29 -7.14 34.00
N TYR A 874 9.47 -7.49 33.48
CA TYR A 874 10.37 -6.55 32.79
C TYR A 874 9.69 -5.89 31.60
N LEU A 875 9.09 -6.68 30.69
CA LEU A 875 8.41 -6.16 29.50
C LEU A 875 7.28 -5.21 29.89
N ARG A 876 6.39 -5.63 30.79
CA ARG A 876 5.23 -4.82 31.23
C ARG A 876 5.66 -3.48 31.84
N ILE A 877 6.75 -3.45 32.61
CA ILE A 877 7.24 -2.22 33.24
C ILE A 877 7.98 -1.34 32.23
N SER A 878 8.80 -1.92 31.34
CA SER A 878 9.53 -1.20 30.30
C SER A 878 8.61 -0.52 29.27
N PHE A 879 7.45 -1.12 28.97
CA PHE A 879 6.45 -0.59 28.03
C PHE A 879 5.32 0.21 28.69
N ASN A 880 5.38 0.50 29.99
CA ASN A 880 4.34 1.23 30.69
C ASN A 880 4.37 2.74 30.32
N PHE A 881 3.20 3.32 30.03
CA PHE A 881 3.02 4.76 29.78
C PHE A 881 3.54 5.65 30.92
N LEU A 882 3.64 5.14 32.16
CA LEU A 882 4.28 5.86 33.28
C LEU A 882 5.73 6.26 32.98
N ASN A 883 6.43 5.56 32.09
CA ASN A 883 7.79 5.94 31.66
C ASN A 883 7.82 7.19 30.75
N ALA A 884 6.65 7.63 30.25
CA ALA A 884 6.46 8.93 29.60
C ALA A 884 6.07 10.04 30.60
N GLY A 885 5.87 9.68 31.88
CA GLY A 885 5.73 10.59 33.02
C GLY A 885 6.99 11.43 33.23
N GLU A 886 6.84 12.60 33.86
CA GLU A 886 8.00 13.44 34.25
C GLU A 886 8.73 12.79 35.43
N MET A 887 7.98 12.07 36.26
CA MET A 887 8.42 11.40 37.48
C MET A 887 7.72 10.04 37.62
N VAL A 888 8.41 9.06 38.20
CA VAL A 888 7.92 7.73 38.54
C VAL A 888 8.25 7.38 39.99
N PRO A 889 7.44 6.57 40.68
CA PRO A 889 7.77 6.09 42.02
C PRO A 889 9.07 5.28 42.01
N PHE A 890 9.94 5.46 43.01
CA PHE A 890 11.17 4.68 43.15
C PHE A 890 10.92 3.17 43.11
N ALA A 891 9.82 2.71 43.72
CA ALA A 891 9.42 1.30 43.69
C ALA A 891 9.23 0.76 42.27
N HIS A 892 8.75 1.59 41.33
CA HIS A 892 8.57 1.23 39.92
C HIS A 892 9.92 0.99 39.23
N GLU A 893 10.87 1.89 39.43
CA GLU A 893 12.22 1.77 38.87
C GLU A 893 13.00 0.60 39.50
N LEU A 894 12.90 0.42 40.82
CA LEU A 894 13.54 -0.70 41.52
C LEU A 894 13.03 -2.06 41.02
N LYS A 895 11.72 -2.18 40.73
CA LYS A 895 11.12 -3.41 40.21
C LYS A 895 11.63 -3.74 38.79
N LEU A 896 11.87 -2.72 37.96
CA LEU A 896 12.46 -2.89 36.63
C LEU A 896 13.89 -3.43 36.73
N VAL A 897 14.71 -2.80 37.58
CA VAL A 897 16.10 -3.20 37.82
C VAL A 897 16.21 -4.62 38.38
N ARG A 898 15.34 -4.98 39.35
CA ARG A 898 15.29 -6.34 39.90
C ARG A 898 14.94 -7.39 38.84
N SER A 899 13.96 -7.09 37.99
CA SER A 899 13.56 -8.01 36.92
C SER A 899 14.68 -8.21 35.89
N TYR A 900 15.37 -7.13 35.51
CA TYR A 900 16.54 -7.16 34.63
C TYR A 900 17.69 -7.99 35.20
N LEU A 901 18.09 -7.74 36.45
CA LEU A 901 19.20 -8.44 37.09
C LEU A 901 18.90 -9.92 37.31
N TYR A 902 17.67 -10.27 37.67
CA TYR A 902 17.26 -11.68 37.79
C TYR A 902 17.43 -12.43 36.45
N ILE A 903 17.02 -11.81 35.33
CA ILE A 903 17.16 -12.40 33.99
C ILE A 903 18.64 -12.62 33.64
N GLU A 904 19.51 -11.62 33.86
CA GLU A 904 20.93 -11.74 33.53
C GLU A 904 21.67 -12.70 34.48
N GLN A 905 21.30 -12.77 35.77
CA GLN A 905 21.86 -13.76 36.71
C GLN A 905 21.50 -15.19 36.30
N GLU A 906 20.26 -15.44 35.89
CA GLU A 906 19.83 -16.76 35.42
C GLU A 906 20.54 -17.18 34.13
N ARG A 907 20.85 -16.20 33.26
CA ARG A 907 21.54 -16.42 32.00
C ARG A 907 23.03 -16.70 32.17
N PHE A 908 23.72 -15.94 33.02
CA PHE A 908 25.18 -16.01 33.18
C PHE A 908 25.63 -16.86 34.37
N GLY A 909 24.70 -17.37 35.17
CA GLY A 909 24.98 -18.27 36.29
C GLY A 909 25.97 -17.67 37.28
N SER A 910 27.04 -18.40 37.61
CA SER A 910 28.04 -17.96 38.59
C SER A 910 28.92 -16.79 38.13
N LEU A 911 28.84 -16.36 36.86
CA LEU A 911 29.63 -15.25 36.32
C LEU A 911 29.07 -13.87 36.71
N LEU A 912 27.86 -13.79 37.26
CA LEU A 912 27.27 -12.53 37.72
C LEU A 912 26.69 -12.67 39.13
N SER A 913 27.33 -12.02 40.10
CA SER A 913 26.81 -11.88 41.47
C SER A 913 26.21 -10.48 41.67
N VAL A 914 25.12 -10.39 42.43
CA VAL A 914 24.46 -9.12 42.74
C VAL A 914 24.21 -9.01 44.24
N GLU A 915 24.66 -7.93 44.85
CA GLU A 915 24.49 -7.62 46.27
C GLU A 915 23.61 -6.38 46.43
N TRP A 916 22.68 -6.43 47.38
CA TRP A 916 21.69 -5.37 47.61
C TRP A 916 21.82 -4.81 49.03
N GLU A 917 22.02 -3.50 49.14
CA GLU A 917 22.00 -2.75 50.39
C GLU A 917 20.95 -1.64 50.29
N ILE A 918 19.70 -1.92 50.68
CA ILE A 918 18.59 -0.96 50.57
C ILE A 918 17.95 -0.74 51.94
N ASP A 919 17.85 0.52 52.37
CA ASP A 919 17.11 0.89 53.59
C ASP A 919 15.60 0.64 53.44
N ALA A 920 14.93 0.22 54.52
CA ALA A 920 13.48 0.02 54.53
C ALA A 920 12.72 1.36 54.45
N ASN A 921 11.59 1.38 53.71
CA ASN A 921 10.64 2.51 53.58
C ASN A 921 11.20 3.78 52.91
N ILE A 922 11.71 3.64 51.69
CA ILE A 922 12.04 4.78 50.81
C ILE A 922 10.84 5.06 49.89
N ASP A 923 10.06 6.09 50.20
CA ASP A 923 8.99 6.60 49.34
C ASP A 923 9.42 7.93 48.71
N LEU A 924 9.78 7.89 47.44
CA LEU A 924 10.24 9.05 46.68
C LEU A 924 9.92 8.90 45.18
N MET A 925 9.87 10.02 44.50
CA MET A 925 9.68 10.11 43.05
C MET A 925 11.02 10.39 42.36
N LEU A 926 11.29 9.70 41.25
CA LEU A 926 12.49 9.84 40.42
C LEU A 926 12.10 10.16 38.98
N PRO A 927 12.93 10.87 38.20
CA PRO A 927 12.82 10.84 36.76
C PRO A 927 12.93 9.38 36.27
N PRO A 928 12.12 8.93 35.30
CA PRO A 928 12.22 7.57 34.78
C PRO A 928 13.63 7.31 34.20
N LEU A 929 14.11 6.06 34.36
CA LEU A 929 15.42 5.61 33.88
C LEU A 929 16.61 6.33 34.55
N SER A 930 16.49 6.64 35.84
CA SER A 930 17.57 7.17 36.67
C SER A 930 18.53 6.08 37.16
N LEU A 931 18.03 4.88 37.45
CA LEU A 931 18.78 3.75 38.00
C LEU A 931 19.09 2.67 36.96
N GLN A 932 18.13 2.34 36.09
CA GLN A 932 18.28 1.24 35.12
C GLN A 932 19.53 1.38 34.22
N PRO A 933 19.79 2.52 33.56
CA PRO A 933 20.95 2.64 32.68
C PRO A 933 22.28 2.48 33.42
N ILE A 934 22.33 2.86 34.70
CA ILE A 934 23.53 2.72 35.53
C ILE A 934 23.80 1.24 35.80
N VAL A 935 22.76 0.50 36.19
CA VAL A 935 22.86 -0.94 36.47
C VAL A 935 23.16 -1.75 35.20
N GLU A 936 22.55 -1.41 34.07
CA GLU A 936 22.87 -2.09 32.79
C GLU A 936 24.34 -1.94 32.40
N ASN A 937 24.91 -0.74 32.59
CA ASN A 937 26.32 -0.49 32.31
C ASN A 937 27.24 -1.23 33.29
N ALA A 938 26.90 -1.25 34.59
CA ALA A 938 27.63 -1.99 35.61
C ALA A 938 27.69 -3.50 35.30
N VAL A 939 26.60 -4.06 34.76
CA VAL A 939 26.54 -5.48 34.34
C VAL A 939 27.29 -5.71 33.02
N LYS A 940 26.95 -5.01 31.95
CA LYS A 940 27.46 -5.28 30.59
C LYS A 940 28.92 -4.85 30.41
N HIS A 941 29.26 -3.65 30.86
CA HIS A 941 30.57 -3.04 30.63
C HIS A 941 31.48 -3.15 31.86
N GLY A 942 30.93 -3.44 33.04
CA GLY A 942 31.64 -3.76 34.27
C GLY A 942 31.83 -5.26 34.47
N ALA A 943 30.91 -5.92 35.20
CA ALA A 943 31.04 -7.30 35.67
C ALA A 943 31.27 -8.32 34.54
N LEU A 944 30.48 -8.29 33.46
CA LEU A 944 30.58 -9.24 32.35
C LEU A 944 31.70 -8.92 31.35
N SER A 945 32.45 -7.83 31.56
CA SER A 945 33.61 -7.51 30.71
C SER A 945 34.85 -8.36 31.05
N ARG A 946 34.82 -9.10 32.16
CA ARG A 946 35.86 -10.04 32.58
C ARG A 946 35.45 -11.47 32.27
N ALA A 947 36.41 -12.30 31.85
CA ALA A 947 36.16 -13.72 31.56
C ALA A 947 35.78 -14.53 32.81
N GLU A 948 36.24 -14.10 33.99
CA GLU A 948 35.93 -14.70 35.31
C GLU A 948 34.59 -14.24 35.90
N GLY A 949 33.89 -13.29 35.25
CA GLY A 949 32.68 -12.68 35.79
C GLY A 949 32.94 -11.56 36.80
N GLY A 950 31.88 -11.11 37.49
CA GLY A 950 31.98 -10.02 38.45
C GLY A 950 30.78 -9.85 39.38
N THR A 951 30.91 -8.94 40.33
CA THR A 951 29.90 -8.58 41.33
C THR A 951 29.43 -7.15 41.10
N VAL A 952 28.11 -6.95 41.10
CA VAL A 952 27.47 -5.63 41.09
C VAL A 952 26.80 -5.39 42.44
N VAL A 953 27.19 -4.33 43.15
CA VAL A 953 26.61 -3.91 44.42
C VAL A 953 25.69 -2.72 44.18
N ILE A 954 24.43 -2.81 44.58
CA ILE A 954 23.45 -1.72 44.51
C ILE A 954 23.12 -1.28 45.93
N ARG A 955 23.51 -0.04 46.25
CA ARG A 955 23.36 0.56 47.57
C ARG A 955 22.48 1.80 47.52
N ILE A 956 21.41 1.80 48.30
CA ILE A 956 20.43 2.88 48.37
C ILE A 956 20.12 3.15 49.84
N ILE A 957 20.72 4.21 50.38
CA ILE A 957 20.68 4.50 51.82
C ILE A 957 20.33 5.97 52.09
N ARG A 958 19.66 6.22 53.21
CA ARG A 958 19.36 7.58 53.67
C ARG A 958 20.57 8.12 54.46
N ARG A 959 21.15 9.23 53.99
CA ARG A 959 22.34 9.86 54.59
C ARG A 959 22.05 11.31 54.95
N GLY A 960 21.72 11.57 56.21
CA GLY A 960 21.39 12.93 56.68
C GLY A 960 20.08 13.43 56.07
N GLN A 961 20.14 14.52 55.29
CA GLN A 961 18.99 15.08 54.55
C GLN A 961 18.94 14.65 53.08
N ASP A 962 19.76 13.69 52.65
CA ASP A 962 19.76 13.20 51.27
C ASP A 962 19.51 11.68 51.21
N THR A 963 18.93 11.21 50.11
CA THR A 963 18.91 9.78 49.76
C THR A 963 20.01 9.52 48.74
N LEU A 964 20.99 8.68 49.08
CA LEU A 964 22.12 8.34 48.25
C LEU A 964 21.82 7.07 47.45
N PHE A 965 22.00 7.14 46.14
CA PHE A 965 21.97 6.01 45.21
C PHE A 965 23.38 5.73 44.73
N GLU A 966 23.84 4.49 44.87
CA GLU A 966 25.18 4.06 44.50
C GLU A 966 25.12 2.68 43.83
N VAL A 967 25.75 2.57 42.66
CA VAL A 967 25.92 1.30 41.92
C VAL A 967 27.40 1.09 41.69
N ARG A 968 27.93 -0.04 42.16
CA ARG A 968 29.34 -0.38 42.09
C ARG A 968 29.54 -1.70 41.36
N ASP A 969 30.48 -1.76 40.42
CA ASP A 969 30.98 -2.99 39.81
C ASP A 969 32.45 -3.22 40.16
N ASN A 970 32.90 -4.47 40.09
CA ASN A 970 34.31 -4.88 40.23
C ASN A 970 34.97 -5.21 38.86
N GLY A 971 34.44 -4.66 37.78
CA GLY A 971 34.85 -4.92 36.41
C GLY A 971 36.20 -4.32 36.03
N LYS A 972 36.44 -4.15 34.72
CA LYS A 972 37.72 -3.64 34.20
C LYS A 972 38.06 -2.20 34.61
N GLY A 973 37.08 -1.41 35.06
CA GLY A 973 37.24 0.01 35.35
C GLY A 973 37.64 0.85 34.13
N MET A 974 37.81 2.15 34.33
CA MET A 974 38.26 3.11 33.31
C MET A 974 39.08 4.24 33.95
N THR A 975 39.76 5.04 33.13
CA THR A 975 40.49 6.20 33.65
C THR A 975 39.50 7.29 34.08
N GLN A 976 39.87 8.14 35.06
CA GLN A 976 38.99 9.22 35.50
C GLN A 976 38.69 10.22 34.37
N GLN A 977 39.63 10.42 33.45
CA GLN A 977 39.44 11.26 32.26
C GLN A 977 38.37 10.69 31.31
N ASP A 978 38.34 9.37 31.13
CA ASP A 978 37.29 8.70 30.34
C ASP A 978 35.93 8.81 31.05
N ALA A 979 35.90 8.64 32.37
CA ALA A 979 34.69 8.78 33.18
C ALA A 979 34.08 10.19 33.08
N ASP A 980 34.90 11.24 33.16
CA ASP A 980 34.46 12.63 33.04
C ASP A 980 33.93 12.93 31.62
N SER A 981 34.53 12.31 30.58
CA SER A 981 34.10 12.48 29.18
C SER A 981 32.71 11.88 28.88
N LEU A 982 32.30 10.85 29.63
CA LEU A 982 30.97 10.23 29.51
C LEU A 982 29.84 11.15 30.00
N LEU A 983 30.16 12.10 30.89
CA LEU A 983 29.21 13.08 31.40
C LEU A 983 29.05 14.31 30.49
N GLN A 984 30.01 14.54 29.57
CA GLN A 984 30.10 15.74 28.70
C GLN A 984 29.65 15.51 27.25
N HIS A 985 29.34 14.28 26.84
CA HIS A 985 29.09 13.95 25.42
C HIS A 985 27.87 14.69 24.83
N VAL A 986 28.13 15.54 23.82
CA VAL A 986 27.14 16.18 22.94
C VAL A 986 27.08 15.41 21.62
N PHE A 987 25.86 15.19 21.12
CA PHE A 987 25.47 14.44 19.91
C PHE A 987 26.55 14.32 18.80
N GLY A 988 26.92 13.08 18.44
CA GLY A 988 27.72 12.82 17.23
C GLY A 988 28.41 11.46 17.07
N GLY A 989 28.50 10.62 18.11
CA GLY A 989 29.20 9.33 18.06
C GLY A 989 28.31 8.10 18.25
N THR A 990 28.71 6.94 17.73
CA THR A 990 28.05 5.62 17.84
C THR A 990 28.13 4.99 19.25
N GLY A 991 28.19 5.81 20.31
CA GLY A 991 28.29 5.40 21.70
C GLY A 991 26.97 5.55 22.46
N GLY A 992 26.74 4.70 23.48
CA GLY A 992 25.50 4.64 24.24
C GLY A 992 25.11 5.95 24.93
N ILE A 993 23.87 6.41 24.70
CA ILE A 993 23.35 7.73 25.11
C ILE A 993 22.81 7.73 26.56
N GLY A 994 22.83 6.58 27.24
CA GLY A 994 22.11 6.36 28.50
C GLY A 994 22.63 7.18 29.70
N ILE A 995 23.95 7.15 29.98
CA ILE A 995 24.53 7.81 31.16
C ILE A 995 24.47 9.34 31.05
N ALA A 996 24.81 9.90 29.88
CA ALA A 996 24.77 11.35 29.66
C ALA A 996 23.33 11.91 29.80
N ASN A 997 22.34 11.18 29.29
CA ASN A 997 20.93 11.56 29.43
C ASN A 997 20.45 11.45 30.88
N THR A 998 20.84 10.41 31.62
CA THR A 998 20.54 10.30 33.04
C THR A 998 21.19 11.42 33.85
N ASN A 999 22.46 11.74 33.59
CA ASN A 999 23.15 12.89 34.19
C ASN A 999 22.42 14.21 33.95
N ARG A 1000 22.03 14.48 32.70
CA ARG A 1000 21.33 15.70 32.32
C ARG A 1000 19.98 15.84 33.04
N ARG A 1001 19.20 14.76 33.12
CA ARG A 1001 17.89 14.75 33.80
C ARG A 1001 18.03 15.03 35.30
N LEU A 1002 18.98 14.36 35.96
CA LEU A 1002 19.25 14.56 37.38
C LEU A 1002 19.76 15.99 37.65
N ALA A 1003 20.69 16.48 36.84
CA ALA A 1003 21.23 17.84 36.97
C ALA A 1003 20.17 18.93 36.72
N GLN A 1004 19.28 18.74 35.75
CA GLN A 1004 18.19 19.68 35.48
C GLN A 1004 17.18 19.77 36.63
N ARG A 1005 16.88 18.64 37.28
CA ARG A 1005 15.86 18.59 38.34
C ARG A 1005 16.40 18.91 39.72
N TYR A 1006 17.52 18.30 40.10
CA TYR A 1006 18.07 18.33 41.45
C TYR A 1006 19.30 19.22 41.59
N ARG A 1007 19.74 19.87 40.50
CA ARG A 1007 20.97 20.70 40.42
C ARG A 1007 22.26 19.93 40.72
N GLN A 1008 22.18 18.62 40.88
CA GLN A 1008 23.29 17.68 41.09
C GLN A 1008 23.15 16.54 40.08
N GLY A 1009 24.24 16.22 39.39
CA GLY A 1009 24.29 15.16 38.38
C GLY A 1009 24.81 13.83 38.94
N LEU A 1010 25.22 12.95 38.04
CA LEU A 1010 25.93 11.72 38.37
C LEU A 1010 27.39 12.02 38.76
N THR A 1011 27.88 11.30 39.76
CA THR A 1011 29.30 11.23 40.10
C THR A 1011 29.82 9.85 39.70
N ILE A 1012 30.90 9.82 38.91
CA ILE A 1012 31.54 8.56 38.47
C ILE A 1012 32.95 8.52 39.03
N VAL A 1013 33.24 7.48 39.80
CA VAL A 1013 34.59 7.17 40.31
C VAL A 1013 34.99 5.82 39.75
N SER A 1014 36.02 5.77 38.91
CA SER A 1014 36.49 4.52 38.32
C SER A 1014 38.00 4.38 38.44
N VAL A 1015 38.46 3.16 38.68
CA VAL A 1015 39.88 2.83 38.74
C VAL A 1015 40.14 1.63 37.83
N PRO A 1016 41.07 1.72 36.87
CA PRO A 1016 41.40 0.62 35.97
C PRO A 1016 41.81 -0.64 36.75
N GLY A 1017 41.21 -1.77 36.41
CA GLY A 1017 41.48 -3.07 37.02
C GLY A 1017 40.78 -3.34 38.36
N THR A 1018 40.04 -2.38 38.94
CA THR A 1018 39.32 -2.58 40.21
C THR A 1018 37.81 -2.35 40.12
N GLY A 1019 37.33 -1.56 39.14
CA GLY A 1019 35.90 -1.39 38.84
C GLY A 1019 35.43 0.06 38.83
N THR A 1020 34.12 0.26 38.75
CA THR A 1020 33.50 1.60 38.69
C THR A 1020 32.39 1.75 39.73
N THR A 1021 32.32 2.93 40.34
CA THR A 1021 31.22 3.36 41.20
C THR A 1021 30.53 4.57 40.58
N VAL A 1022 29.22 4.48 40.39
CA VAL A 1022 28.37 5.58 39.92
C VAL A 1022 27.36 5.93 41.01
N SER A 1023 27.29 7.19 41.40
CA SER A 1023 26.40 7.64 42.47
C SER A 1023 25.71 8.98 42.20
N PHE A 1024 24.56 9.18 42.84
CA PHE A 1024 23.84 10.45 42.88
C PHE A 1024 23.04 10.60 44.19
N ALA A 1025 22.76 11.84 44.59
CA ALA A 1025 22.04 12.15 45.82
C ALA A 1025 20.77 12.95 45.51
N ILE A 1026 19.71 12.71 46.28
CA ILE A 1026 18.43 13.44 46.18
C ILE A 1026 18.13 14.15 47.50
N PRO A 1027 17.99 15.49 47.50
CA PRO A 1027 17.67 16.27 48.70
C PRO A 1027 16.23 16.09 49.20
N MET A 1028 16.08 16.02 50.53
CA MET A 1028 14.79 15.78 51.21
C MET A 1028 13.82 16.99 51.17
N GLU A 1029 14.29 18.22 50.96
CA GLU A 1029 13.41 19.39 50.72
C GLU A 1029 12.63 19.28 49.40
N GLN A 1030 13.21 18.68 48.37
CA GLN A 1030 12.53 18.45 47.10
C GLN A 1030 11.57 17.25 47.16
N GLN A 1031 11.79 16.30 48.09
CA GLN A 1031 10.89 15.17 48.33
C GLN A 1031 9.51 15.59 48.87
N LYS A 1032 9.43 16.69 49.63
CA LYS A 1032 8.15 17.22 50.16
C LYS A 1032 7.32 18.02 49.15
N LYS A 1033 7.94 18.59 48.10
CA LYS A 1033 7.23 19.33 47.04
C LYS A 1033 6.59 18.42 46.00
N ASP A 1034 7.10 17.20 45.86
CA ASP A 1034 6.71 16.26 44.81
C ASP A 1034 5.72 15.17 45.29
N GLN A 1035 5.25 15.25 46.54
CA GLN A 1035 4.08 14.48 47.00
C GLN A 1035 2.80 15.18 46.52
N PRO A 1036 1.87 14.50 45.82
CA PRO A 1036 0.55 15.06 45.59
C PRO A 1036 -0.10 15.31 46.96
N GLY A 1037 -0.57 16.54 47.20
CA GLY A 1037 -1.30 16.87 48.41
C GLY A 1037 -2.51 15.94 48.58
N GLU A 1038 -2.74 15.46 49.80
CA GLU A 1038 -3.97 14.76 50.19
C GLU A 1038 -5.23 15.55 49.85
#